data_AF-A0A1I5TYW1-F1
#
_entry.id   AF-A0A1I5TYW1-F1
#
_cell.length_a   1.000
_cell.length_b   1.000
_cell.length_c   1.000
_cell.angle_alpha   90.00
_cell.angle_beta   90.00
_cell.angle_gamma   90.00
#
_symmetry.space_group_name_H-M   'P 1'
#
loop_
_entity.id
_entity.type
_entity.pdbx_description
1 polymer ?
#
loop_
_entity_poly.entity_id
_entity_poly.type
_entity_poly.pdbx_seq_one_letter_code
_entity_poly.pdbx_strand_id
1 'polypeptide(L)'
;MKKSMLKDVGGEPMNGVRRLLAALMVGLMMVSGAKLPVMATEGQEAHEYIPPENPRWDETKPGVGYIDIVDSTKGYVVAALYKDGKQISTSRGSSDGTSTRSYTFNTNMNYSGIYTFKVKMSADNSDGSRDMSYGAVSVESAPFVYNRPSEELATPGNLRWSSEQQNVGEWDPVEHAQSYMAILSRDDQFVIGLYSPASITKANFSQYMADTEGHTYTFRVIAYSEDINKWANSNNSLASEPYGGTSQAQAIQDNIASAANADENTVNDVVNQLKSQDNASAMCNAIQDSEATQQNLSKLENTYNQKNGITVSTNSEVESIPTEGISVIGAGLNAEAGSTVNLNVSPTPTDPKYDTDIYKNVIAFDMKLVDVKGDTKTELTNLEIPAVITLPIPAGMNTTDMFILHFKSDGSYEKITPAIIENGTKAKFTITSFSTFAFANANNSSTDQVTAFVSRMYTVALSRSYDESGLKDWTSQLKNGTNDGAGIAQGFIESTEFVNRNLSNEQYLDVLYHTFFDRDPDEGGYQSWLAQLNNGTSRRFVLAGFVNSEEFTNLCNNYGITRGTLDAGSQQTNAQVRAFVERMYVKALGRQGEEDGINSWTQRIVSGEWQAAEVAKAGFFNSQEYVLKNRTNDEFVEDLYQALFDRPSDEAGKADWLSKLANGASREDVMNGFGGSQEFANMLAGFGL
;
A
#
# COMPACT_ATOMS: atom_id res chain seq x y z
N MET A 1 56.94 -5.28 50.99
CA MET A 1 55.97 -4.18 51.17
C MET A 1 56.71 -2.85 50.97
N LYS A 2 56.68 -2.31 49.75
CA LYS A 2 57.35 -1.06 49.33
C LYS A 2 56.38 -0.27 48.44
N LYS A 3 56.34 1.05 48.66
CA LYS A 3 55.72 2.10 47.82
C LYS A 3 56.52 2.32 46.52
N SER A 4 55.87 3.01 45.57
CA SER A 4 56.35 3.63 44.30
C SER A 4 56.30 2.69 43.08
N MET A 5 55.88 3.05 41.86
CA MET A 5 55.79 4.32 41.09
C MET A 5 54.73 4.12 39.97
N LEU A 6 53.74 5.00 39.78
CA LEU A 6 53.65 6.14 38.83
C LEU A 6 53.45 5.82 37.33
N LYS A 7 52.27 6.26 36.83
CA LYS A 7 51.94 6.97 35.56
C LYS A 7 51.53 6.24 34.25
N ASP A 8 50.35 6.71 33.78
CA ASP A 8 49.76 6.87 32.43
C ASP A 8 49.60 5.60 31.54
N VAL A 9 48.47 5.31 30.87
CA VAL A 9 47.69 6.12 29.89
C VAL A 9 46.26 5.54 29.70
N GLY A 10 45.23 6.42 29.61
CA GLY A 10 44.12 6.45 28.63
C GLY A 10 43.03 5.34 28.48
N GLY A 11 41.75 5.77 28.45
CA GLY A 11 40.73 5.37 27.44
C GLY A 11 39.73 4.23 27.73
N GLU A 12 38.45 4.60 27.92
CA GLU A 12 37.11 3.92 27.94
C GLU A 12 36.83 2.54 27.24
N PRO A 13 35.62 1.89 27.36
CA PRO A 13 34.47 2.09 28.30
C PRO A 13 33.81 0.81 28.90
N MET A 14 33.15 0.98 30.06
CA MET A 14 32.25 0.01 30.73
C MET A 14 30.81 0.01 30.16
N ASN A 15 30.62 -0.35 28.88
CA ASN A 15 29.26 -0.44 28.29
C ASN A 15 28.64 -1.87 28.27
N GLY A 16 29.43 -2.92 28.54
CA GLY A 16 28.97 -4.31 28.44
C GLY A 16 28.11 -4.80 29.61
N VAL A 17 28.41 -4.37 30.84
CA VAL A 17 27.77 -4.93 32.05
C VAL A 17 26.37 -4.33 32.31
N ARG A 18 26.13 -3.08 31.89
CA ARG A 18 24.82 -2.41 32.04
C ARG A 18 23.74 -2.97 31.11
N ARG A 19 24.11 -3.42 29.90
CA ARG A 19 23.16 -4.03 28.95
C ARG A 19 22.72 -5.43 29.39
N LEU A 20 23.60 -6.19 30.06
CA LEU A 20 23.28 -7.54 30.53
C LEU A 20 22.31 -7.54 31.71
N LEU A 21 22.40 -6.57 32.63
CA LEU A 21 21.44 -6.42 33.73
C LEU A 21 20.06 -5.92 33.26
N ALA A 22 20.01 -5.05 32.24
CA ALA A 22 18.74 -4.59 31.67
C ALA A 22 18.01 -5.73 30.91
N ALA A 23 18.75 -6.58 30.17
CA ALA A 23 18.17 -7.71 29.47
C ALA A 23 17.64 -8.81 30.41
N LEU A 24 18.32 -9.06 31.55
CA LEU A 24 17.83 -10.04 32.54
C LEU A 24 16.58 -9.58 33.30
N MET A 25 16.34 -8.27 33.46
CA MET A 25 15.11 -7.77 34.09
C MET A 25 13.90 -7.80 33.15
N VAL A 26 14.09 -7.65 31.84
CA VAL A 26 12.99 -7.75 30.86
C VAL A 26 12.48 -9.20 30.73
N GLY A 27 13.37 -10.20 30.88
CA GLY A 27 13.01 -11.62 30.80
C GLY A 27 12.18 -12.17 31.97
N LEU A 28 12.11 -11.48 33.11
CA LEU A 28 11.33 -11.92 34.28
C LEU A 28 9.98 -11.19 34.45
N MET A 29 9.66 -10.20 33.58
CA MET A 29 8.48 -9.33 33.74
C MET A 29 7.26 -9.69 32.87
N MET A 30 7.25 -10.81 32.15
CA MET A 30 6.08 -11.26 31.37
C MET A 30 5.06 -12.11 32.18
N VAL A 31 5.02 -12.02 33.51
CA VAL A 31 4.11 -12.88 34.32
C VAL A 31 3.29 -12.15 35.40
N SER A 32 3.42 -10.84 35.65
CA SER A 32 2.48 -10.17 36.58
C SER A 32 2.22 -8.70 36.25
N GLY A 33 0.95 -8.36 36.03
CA GLY A 33 0.47 -7.01 35.73
C GLY A 33 0.52 -6.06 36.93
N ALA A 34 1.72 -5.73 37.41
CA ALA A 34 1.94 -4.71 38.43
C ALA A 34 2.54 -3.42 37.82
N LYS A 35 1.97 -2.26 38.19
CA LYS A 35 2.51 -0.92 37.86
C LYS A 35 3.91 -0.75 38.48
N LEU A 36 4.86 -0.23 37.71
CA LEU A 36 6.18 0.19 38.20
C LEU A 36 6.04 1.35 39.22
N PRO A 37 6.82 1.36 40.33
CA PRO A 37 7.03 2.57 41.09
C PRO A 37 7.97 3.50 40.32
N VAL A 38 7.62 4.79 40.33
CA VAL A 38 8.37 5.89 39.70
C VAL A 38 9.73 6.02 40.38
N MET A 39 10.84 5.85 39.65
CA MET A 39 12.17 6.27 40.10
C MET A 39 12.47 7.64 39.48
N ALA A 40 12.35 8.69 40.28
CA ALA A 40 12.98 9.98 39.99
C ALA A 40 14.50 9.80 40.08
N THR A 41 15.24 10.26 39.08
CA THR A 41 16.68 10.48 39.21
C THR A 41 16.93 11.56 40.25
N GLU A 42 17.75 11.27 41.26
CA GLU A 42 18.13 12.22 42.31
C GLU A 42 18.65 13.54 41.68
N GLY A 43 17.91 14.64 41.92
CA GLY A 43 18.39 16.00 41.66
C GLY A 43 17.50 16.90 40.79
N GLN A 44 16.44 16.40 40.14
CA GLN A 44 15.41 17.27 39.56
C GLN A 44 14.13 17.13 40.40
N GLU A 45 13.75 18.20 41.09
CA GLU A 45 12.40 18.31 41.63
C GLU A 45 11.42 18.11 40.46
N ALA A 46 10.50 17.16 40.60
CA ALA A 46 9.42 16.98 39.66
C ALA A 46 8.58 18.27 39.70
N HIS A 47 8.83 19.18 38.76
CA HIS A 47 7.96 20.33 38.55
C HIS A 47 6.57 19.79 38.24
N GLU A 48 5.64 19.97 39.17
CA GLU A 48 4.23 19.62 39.00
C GLU A 48 3.62 20.64 38.04
N TYR A 49 3.78 20.40 36.73
CA TYR A 49 3.24 21.27 35.69
C TYR A 49 1.73 21.39 35.84
N ILE A 50 1.24 22.63 35.87
CA ILE A 50 -0.20 22.90 35.90
C ILE A 50 -0.76 22.55 34.50
N PRO A 51 -1.78 21.68 34.40
CA PRO A 51 -2.37 21.35 33.11
C PRO A 51 -2.91 22.61 32.44
N PRO A 52 -2.72 22.77 31.11
CA PRO A 52 -3.41 23.82 30.37
C PRO A 52 -4.93 23.77 30.59
N GLU A 53 -5.56 24.92 30.72
CA GLU A 53 -6.98 25.04 31.07
C GLU A 53 -7.81 25.61 29.92
N ASN A 54 -9.13 25.42 30.04
CA ASN A 54 -10.13 26.04 29.16
C ASN A 54 -9.95 25.79 27.63
N PRO A 55 -9.82 24.51 27.20
CA PRO A 55 -9.77 24.17 25.78
C PRO A 55 -11.12 24.47 25.12
N ARG A 56 -11.12 25.37 24.14
CA ARG A 56 -12.34 25.83 23.46
C ARG A 56 -12.10 26.07 21.99
N TRP A 57 -13.13 25.90 21.17
CA TRP A 57 -13.09 26.25 19.75
C TRP A 57 -13.41 27.73 19.55
N ASP A 58 -12.81 28.35 18.54
CA ASP A 58 -13.18 29.69 18.08
C ASP A 58 -14.51 29.63 17.32
N GLU A 59 -15.52 30.33 17.82
CA GLU A 59 -16.84 30.39 17.20
C GLU A 59 -16.85 31.17 15.88
N THR A 60 -15.86 32.04 15.67
CA THR A 60 -15.73 32.90 14.48
C THR A 60 -14.74 32.35 13.46
N LYS A 61 -13.84 31.45 13.87
CA LYS A 61 -12.83 30.80 13.02
C LYS A 61 -12.88 29.29 13.17
N PRO A 62 -13.78 28.63 12.42
CA PRO A 62 -13.93 27.17 12.45
C PRO A 62 -12.59 26.44 12.30
N GLY A 63 -12.36 25.46 13.17
CA GLY A 63 -11.12 24.67 13.24
C GLY A 63 -9.94 25.33 13.97
N VAL A 64 -10.11 26.55 14.50
CA VAL A 64 -9.15 27.16 15.44
C VAL A 64 -9.56 26.85 16.86
N GLY A 65 -8.63 26.32 17.67
CA GLY A 65 -8.83 26.05 19.09
C GLY A 65 -7.96 26.95 19.96
N TYR A 66 -8.47 27.33 21.13
CA TYR A 66 -7.76 28.10 22.16
C TYR A 66 -7.57 27.29 23.44
N ILE A 67 -6.44 27.51 24.10
CA ILE A 67 -6.12 26.98 25.42
C ILE A 67 -5.48 28.08 26.26
N ASP A 68 -5.76 28.12 27.55
CA ASP A 68 -5.12 29.04 28.48
C ASP A 68 -3.97 28.33 29.19
N ILE A 69 -2.74 28.84 29.03
CA ILE A 69 -1.56 28.31 29.72
C ILE A 69 -1.44 29.01 31.08
N VAL A 70 -1.57 28.23 32.15
CA VAL A 70 -1.64 28.71 33.54
C VAL A 70 -0.39 28.30 34.34
N ASP A 71 0.79 28.45 33.73
CA ASP A 71 2.07 28.07 34.35
C ASP A 71 3.19 29.01 33.90
N SER A 72 3.65 29.90 34.78
CA SER A 72 4.68 30.92 34.51
C SER A 72 6.05 30.38 34.05
N THR A 73 6.24 29.06 34.03
CA THR A 73 7.45 28.42 33.51
C THR A 73 7.44 28.39 31.97
N LYS A 74 8.62 28.59 31.37
CA LYS A 74 8.80 28.40 29.94
C LYS A 74 8.78 26.90 29.65
N GLY A 75 8.08 26.48 28.60
CA GLY A 75 7.98 25.06 28.25
C GLY A 75 7.40 24.81 26.87
N TYR A 76 7.42 23.54 26.46
CA TYR A 76 6.81 23.11 25.22
C TYR A 76 5.35 22.75 25.43
N VAL A 77 4.54 23.10 24.44
CA VAL A 77 3.10 22.78 24.41
C VAL A 77 2.79 21.95 23.18
N VAL A 78 2.06 20.86 23.36
CA VAL A 78 1.67 19.95 22.29
C VAL A 78 0.16 19.79 22.29
N ALA A 79 -0.49 20.19 21.21
CA ALA A 79 -1.91 19.98 21.00
C ALA A 79 -2.14 18.74 20.15
N ALA A 80 -2.91 17.78 20.66
CA ALA A 80 -3.34 16.58 19.93
C ALA A 80 -4.77 16.77 19.46
N LEU A 81 -5.01 16.56 18.16
CA LEU A 81 -6.33 16.60 17.54
C LEU A 81 -6.88 15.19 17.39
N TYR A 82 -8.16 15.02 17.72
CA TYR A 82 -8.89 13.76 17.64
C TYR A 82 -10.07 13.92 16.68
N LYS A 83 -10.33 12.87 15.90
CA LYS A 83 -11.55 12.72 15.09
C LYS A 83 -12.24 11.43 15.54
N ASP A 84 -13.50 11.53 15.95
CA ASP A 84 -14.31 10.41 16.42
C ASP A 84 -13.58 9.55 17.49
N GLY A 85 -12.86 10.23 18.40
CA GLY A 85 -12.09 9.62 19.48
C GLY A 85 -10.69 9.09 19.11
N LYS A 86 -10.31 9.07 17.82
CA LYS A 86 -8.97 8.67 17.37
C LYS A 86 -8.08 9.88 17.17
N GLN A 87 -6.87 9.86 17.73
CA GLN A 87 -5.88 10.92 17.49
C GLN A 87 -5.42 10.89 16.03
N ILE A 88 -5.48 12.02 15.34
CA ILE A 88 -5.15 12.14 13.92
C ILE A 88 -3.99 13.11 13.64
N SER A 89 -3.69 14.03 14.56
CA SER A 89 -2.60 14.98 14.37
C SER A 89 -2.06 15.50 15.70
N THR A 90 -0.84 16.03 15.68
CA THR A 90 -0.24 16.76 16.80
C THR A 90 0.42 18.04 16.29
N SER A 91 0.13 19.17 16.94
CA SER A 91 0.78 20.45 16.70
C SER A 91 1.65 20.84 17.89
N ARG A 92 2.87 21.30 17.64
CA ARG A 92 3.86 21.64 18.67
C ARG A 92 4.14 23.14 18.69
N GLY A 93 4.30 23.70 19.87
CA GLY A 93 4.69 25.09 20.08
C GLY A 93 5.52 25.26 21.34
N SER A 94 6.04 26.47 21.55
CA SER A 94 6.70 26.89 22.78
C SER A 94 5.84 27.91 23.52
N SER A 95 5.90 27.95 24.85
CA SER A 95 5.21 28.92 25.71
C SER A 95 6.19 29.66 26.61
N ASP A 96 5.89 30.94 26.87
CA ASP A 96 6.58 31.82 27.81
C ASP A 96 5.95 31.84 29.21
N GLY A 97 4.85 31.13 29.39
CA GLY A 97 4.30 30.73 30.68
C GLY A 97 3.03 31.45 31.14
N THR A 98 2.51 32.46 30.46
CA THR A 98 1.18 33.01 30.82
C THR A 98 0.50 33.63 29.61
N SER A 99 0.02 32.79 28.70
CA SER A 99 -0.64 33.23 27.48
C SER A 99 -1.77 32.30 27.05
N THR A 100 -2.86 32.88 26.56
CA THR A 100 -3.84 32.16 25.75
C THR A 100 -3.18 31.83 24.41
N ARG A 101 -3.18 30.54 24.04
CA ARG A 101 -2.60 30.07 22.78
C ARG A 101 -3.68 29.57 21.85
N SER A 102 -3.55 29.94 20.57
CA SER A 102 -4.36 29.40 19.48
C SER A 102 -3.62 28.28 18.77
N TYR A 103 -4.37 27.27 18.34
CA TYR A 103 -3.94 26.22 17.42
C TYR A 103 -4.88 26.18 16.23
N THR A 104 -4.32 26.25 15.02
CA THR A 104 -5.09 26.11 13.79
C THR A 104 -5.07 24.65 13.36
N PHE A 105 -6.22 23.98 13.43
CA PHE A 105 -6.35 22.57 13.08
C PHE A 105 -6.88 22.33 11.67
N ASN A 106 -7.33 23.38 10.98
CA ASN A 106 -7.97 23.36 9.65
C ASN A 106 -7.24 22.47 8.63
N THR A 107 -5.90 22.49 8.65
CA THR A 107 -5.06 21.70 7.73
C THR A 107 -5.12 20.19 7.96
N ASN A 108 -5.67 19.74 9.09
CA ASN A 108 -5.81 18.34 9.47
C ASN A 108 -7.27 17.88 9.47
N MET A 109 -8.21 18.73 9.07
CA MET A 109 -9.65 18.48 9.08
C MET A 109 -10.15 18.15 7.67
N ASN A 110 -9.75 16.99 7.16
CA ASN A 110 -10.00 16.62 5.76
C ASN A 110 -11.35 15.93 5.52
N TYR A 111 -12.04 15.48 6.58
CA TYR A 111 -13.24 14.64 6.48
C TYR A 111 -14.30 15.08 7.48
N SER A 112 -15.58 14.88 7.15
CA SER A 112 -16.67 15.11 8.12
C SER A 112 -16.51 14.23 9.36
N GLY A 113 -16.92 14.73 10.52
CA GLY A 113 -16.86 14.00 11.78
C GLY A 113 -16.89 14.91 13.01
N ILE A 114 -16.70 14.32 14.18
CA ILE A 114 -16.64 15.04 15.44
C ILE A 114 -15.19 15.20 15.86
N TYR A 115 -14.76 16.45 16.03
CA TYR A 115 -13.40 16.80 16.38
C TYR A 115 -13.28 17.31 17.81
N THR A 116 -12.24 16.88 18.50
CA THR A 116 -11.85 17.37 19.84
C THR A 116 -10.34 17.54 19.90
N PHE A 117 -9.84 18.33 20.84
CA PHE A 117 -8.40 18.42 21.08
C PHE A 117 -8.05 18.43 22.56
N LYS A 118 -6.80 18.04 22.84
CA LYS A 118 -6.15 18.09 24.17
C LYS A 118 -4.80 18.75 24.03
N VAL A 119 -4.35 19.45 25.07
CA VAL A 119 -3.03 20.10 25.08
C VAL A 119 -2.23 19.58 26.27
N LYS A 120 -0.98 19.19 26.03
CA LYS A 120 -0.01 18.81 27.04
C LYS A 120 1.08 19.86 27.13
N MET A 121 1.50 20.23 28.35
CA MET A 121 2.70 21.04 28.60
C MET A 121 3.84 20.16 29.13
N SER A 122 5.08 20.42 28.72
CA SER A 122 6.28 19.65 29.07
C SER A 122 7.48 20.59 29.31
N ALA A 123 8.42 20.13 30.14
CA ALA A 123 9.64 20.85 30.53
C ALA A 123 10.70 20.93 29.43
N ASP A 124 11.51 21.99 29.45
CA ASP A 124 12.87 21.94 28.93
C ASP A 124 13.74 21.10 29.89
N ASN A 125 14.44 20.09 29.38
CA ASN A 125 15.53 19.49 30.16
C ASN A 125 16.69 20.51 30.24
N SER A 126 17.52 20.40 31.27
CA SER A 126 18.68 21.29 31.48
C SER A 126 19.73 21.23 30.34
N ASP A 127 19.66 20.20 29.50
CA ASP A 127 20.49 19.99 28.30
C ASP A 127 19.80 20.43 26.99
N GLY A 128 18.60 21.02 27.06
CA GLY A 128 17.80 21.43 25.91
C GLY A 128 17.08 20.27 25.18
N SER A 129 17.19 19.04 25.68
CA SER A 129 16.41 17.90 25.20
C SER A 129 14.95 17.96 25.69
N ARG A 130 14.05 17.28 24.99
CA ARG A 130 12.61 17.35 25.21
C ARG A 130 12.12 16.06 25.85
N ASP A 131 11.61 16.12 27.08
CA ASP A 131 10.99 14.97 27.71
C ASP A 131 9.46 15.03 27.64
N MET A 132 8.90 14.38 26.62
CA MET A 132 7.46 14.29 26.41
C MET A 132 6.78 13.24 27.32
N SER A 133 7.53 12.49 28.12
CA SER A 133 6.97 11.49 29.05
C SER A 133 6.40 12.12 30.32
N TYR A 134 6.88 13.31 30.70
CA TYR A 134 6.38 14.10 31.84
C TYR A 134 5.52 15.29 31.38
N GLY A 135 4.55 15.71 32.20
CA GLY A 135 3.65 16.83 31.91
C GLY A 135 2.15 16.53 32.08
N ALA A 136 1.39 17.51 32.56
CA ALA A 136 -0.06 17.39 32.74
C ALA A 136 -0.81 17.70 31.44
N VAL A 137 -1.87 16.95 31.17
CA VAL A 137 -2.71 17.08 29.97
C VAL A 137 -3.99 17.83 30.34
N SER A 138 -4.41 18.77 29.50
CA SER A 138 -5.68 19.46 29.66
C SER A 138 -6.86 18.49 29.67
N VAL A 139 -8.01 18.95 30.12
CA VAL A 139 -9.28 18.31 29.76
C VAL A 139 -9.46 18.30 28.24
N GLU A 140 -10.39 17.49 27.76
CA GLU A 140 -10.77 17.49 26.34
C GLU A 140 -11.60 18.74 26.02
N SER A 141 -11.41 19.33 24.84
CA SER A 141 -12.29 20.39 24.34
C SER A 141 -13.73 19.89 24.19
N ALA A 142 -14.68 20.82 24.13
CA ALA A 142 -16.01 20.50 23.60
C ALA A 142 -15.92 19.90 22.18
N PRO A 143 -16.88 19.05 21.77
CA PRO A 143 -16.92 18.52 20.41
C PRO A 143 -17.21 19.62 19.38
N PHE A 144 -16.46 19.60 18.29
CA PHE A 144 -16.70 20.40 17.10
C PHE A 144 -17.18 19.49 15.98
N VAL A 145 -18.43 19.64 15.57
CA VAL A 145 -18.99 18.88 14.45
C VAL A 145 -18.58 19.56 13.16
N TYR A 146 -17.77 18.87 12.35
CA TYR A 146 -17.35 19.35 11.05
C TYR A 146 -18.09 18.60 9.95
N ASN A 147 -18.73 19.36 9.05
CA ASN A 147 -19.30 18.85 7.83
C ASN A 147 -18.47 19.38 6.66
N ARG A 148 -17.73 18.50 5.99
CA ARG A 148 -16.89 18.86 4.84
C ARG A 148 -17.77 19.50 3.74
N PRO A 149 -17.44 20.70 3.25
CA PRO A 149 -18.16 21.32 2.14
C PRO A 149 -18.09 20.47 0.87
N SER A 150 -19.10 20.60 0.00
CA SER A 150 -19.11 19.96 -1.33
C SER A 150 -18.20 20.68 -2.32
N GLU A 151 -17.94 21.97 -2.11
CA GLU A 151 -17.01 22.76 -2.92
C GLU A 151 -15.59 22.61 -2.37
N GLU A 152 -14.64 22.32 -3.26
CA GLU A 152 -13.24 22.04 -2.92
C GLU A 152 -12.32 23.08 -3.56
N LEU A 153 -11.25 23.48 -2.87
CA LEU A 153 -10.21 24.30 -3.46
C LEU A 153 -9.62 23.64 -4.71
N ALA A 154 -9.30 24.43 -5.72
CA ALA A 154 -8.60 23.93 -6.89
C ALA A 154 -7.25 23.30 -6.49
N THR A 155 -6.93 22.15 -7.08
CA THR A 155 -5.63 21.51 -6.87
C THR A 155 -4.51 22.38 -7.44
N PRO A 156 -3.42 22.65 -6.69
CA PRO A 156 -2.25 23.36 -7.20
C PRO A 156 -1.72 22.74 -8.50
N GLY A 157 -1.56 23.56 -9.53
CA GLY A 157 -1.07 23.16 -10.86
C GLY A 157 0.31 23.74 -11.19
N ASN A 158 0.85 23.35 -12.35
CA ASN A 158 2.10 23.86 -12.91
C ASN A 158 3.31 23.71 -11.96
N LEU A 159 3.39 22.56 -11.28
CA LEU A 159 4.50 22.21 -10.41
C LEU A 159 5.77 22.05 -11.24
N ARG A 160 6.83 22.72 -10.83
CA ARG A 160 8.12 22.70 -11.54
C ARG A 160 9.27 22.94 -10.59
N TRP A 161 10.45 22.46 -10.97
CA TRP A 161 11.69 22.87 -10.32
C TRP A 161 12.17 24.18 -10.91
N SER A 162 12.65 25.09 -10.05
CA SER A 162 13.09 26.42 -10.45
C SER A 162 14.30 26.33 -11.36
N SER A 163 14.26 27.04 -12.49
CA SER A 163 15.39 27.16 -13.41
C SER A 163 16.48 28.10 -12.89
N GLU A 164 16.17 28.93 -11.89
CA GLU A 164 17.08 29.94 -11.33
C GLU A 164 17.68 29.50 -9.98
N GLN A 165 17.01 28.62 -9.24
CA GLN A 165 17.40 28.21 -7.90
C GLN A 165 17.36 26.68 -7.77
N GLN A 166 18.52 26.06 -7.56
CA GLN A 166 18.60 24.62 -7.34
C GLN A 166 17.76 24.18 -6.14
N ASN A 167 17.14 23.01 -6.25
CA ASN A 167 16.36 22.35 -5.19
C ASN A 167 15.14 23.16 -4.72
N VAL A 168 14.67 24.12 -5.52
CA VAL A 168 13.47 24.91 -5.23
C VAL A 168 12.34 24.45 -6.12
N GLY A 169 11.23 24.02 -5.52
CA GLY A 169 9.97 23.72 -6.21
C GLY A 169 9.06 24.93 -6.25
N GLU A 170 8.35 25.14 -7.36
CA GLU A 170 7.41 26.25 -7.60
C GLU A 170 6.08 25.71 -8.13
N TRP A 171 4.97 26.44 -7.86
CA TRP A 171 3.62 26.11 -8.33
C TRP A 171 2.80 27.37 -8.59
N ASP A 172 1.62 27.21 -9.21
CA ASP A 172 0.68 28.31 -9.43
C ASP A 172 -0.19 28.59 -8.18
N PRO A 173 -0.54 29.86 -7.90
CA PRO A 173 -1.41 30.20 -6.78
C PRO A 173 -2.84 29.69 -6.98
N VAL A 174 -3.47 29.24 -5.91
CA VAL A 174 -4.86 28.81 -5.81
C VAL A 174 -5.67 29.91 -5.10
N GLU A 175 -6.79 30.31 -5.70
CA GLU A 175 -7.73 31.27 -5.11
C GLU A 175 -8.34 30.70 -3.81
N HIS A 176 -8.52 31.55 -2.80
CA HIS A 176 -9.02 31.17 -1.45
C HIS A 176 -8.12 30.26 -0.61
N ALA A 177 -6.91 29.91 -1.10
CA ALA A 177 -5.92 29.22 -0.28
C ALA A 177 -5.37 30.15 0.82
N GLN A 178 -5.27 29.63 2.04
CA GLN A 178 -4.59 30.24 3.18
C GLN A 178 -3.09 29.90 3.20
N SER A 179 -2.78 28.67 2.83
CA SER A 179 -1.44 28.10 2.93
C SER A 179 -1.31 26.92 1.99
N TYR A 180 -0.06 26.55 1.73
CA TYR A 180 0.32 25.35 1.00
C TYR A 180 1.19 24.45 1.86
N MET A 181 1.07 23.14 1.66
CA MET A 181 2.09 22.18 2.08
C MET A 181 2.73 21.57 0.85
N ALA A 182 4.03 21.79 0.68
CA ALA A 182 4.83 21.14 -0.35
C ALA A 182 5.51 19.89 0.24
N ILE A 183 5.17 18.73 -0.27
CA ILE A 183 5.62 17.42 0.17
C ILE A 183 6.72 16.95 -0.77
N LEU A 184 7.94 16.83 -0.27
CA LEU A 184 9.07 16.23 -0.98
C LEU A 184 9.04 14.71 -0.81
N SER A 185 9.21 14.00 -1.91
CA SER A 185 9.45 12.56 -1.96
C SER A 185 10.80 12.26 -2.61
N ARG A 186 11.43 11.17 -2.19
CA ARG A 186 12.62 10.57 -2.80
C ARG A 186 12.29 9.14 -3.17
N ASP A 187 12.38 8.81 -4.45
CA ASP A 187 11.99 7.49 -5.00
C ASP A 187 10.60 7.07 -4.50
N ASP A 188 9.64 7.99 -4.65
CA ASP A 188 8.25 7.89 -4.19
C ASP A 188 8.03 7.72 -2.68
N GLN A 189 9.09 7.76 -1.87
CA GLN A 189 8.99 7.74 -0.41
C GLN A 189 8.99 9.15 0.18
N PHE A 190 8.11 9.41 1.15
CA PHE A 190 8.01 10.69 1.84
C PHE A 190 9.33 11.08 2.51
N VAL A 191 9.79 12.31 2.30
CA VAL A 191 10.96 12.89 2.97
C VAL A 191 10.54 13.96 3.97
N ILE A 192 9.84 15.00 3.50
CA ILE A 192 9.45 16.15 4.33
C ILE A 192 8.24 16.87 3.75
N GLY A 193 7.40 17.45 4.62
CA GLY A 193 6.35 18.41 4.24
C GLY A 193 6.70 19.81 4.75
N LEU A 194 6.80 20.79 3.86
CA LEU A 194 7.09 22.18 4.17
C LEU A 194 5.83 23.04 4.02
N TYR A 195 5.46 23.73 5.10
CA TYR A 195 4.31 24.64 5.10
C TYR A 195 4.73 26.05 4.71
N SER A 196 3.89 26.70 3.90
CA SER A 196 4.09 28.08 3.46
C SER A 196 2.75 28.84 3.44
N PRO A 197 2.74 30.14 3.77
CA PRO A 197 1.54 30.97 3.61
C PRO A 197 1.18 31.10 2.12
N ALA A 198 -0.07 31.40 1.80
CA ALA A 198 -0.55 31.48 0.42
C ALA A 198 0.17 32.51 -0.47
N SER A 199 0.84 33.50 0.13
CA SER A 199 1.68 34.46 -0.57
C SER A 199 3.01 33.88 -1.09
N ILE A 200 3.34 32.64 -0.72
CA ILE A 200 4.58 31.95 -1.09
C ILE A 200 4.20 30.70 -1.88
N THR A 201 4.44 30.71 -3.19
CA THR A 201 4.18 29.58 -4.10
C THR A 201 5.45 28.84 -4.49
N LYS A 202 6.38 28.73 -3.53
CA LYS A 202 7.65 28.01 -3.70
C LYS A 202 8.16 27.41 -2.39
N ALA A 203 8.92 26.33 -2.48
CA ALA A 203 9.54 25.66 -1.34
C ALA A 203 11.01 25.32 -1.65
N ASN A 204 11.91 25.61 -0.70
CA ASN A 204 13.34 25.27 -0.82
C ASN A 204 13.64 23.98 -0.05
N PHE A 205 14.06 22.95 -0.79
CA PHE A 205 14.31 21.62 -0.25
C PHE A 205 15.79 21.30 -0.02
N SER A 206 16.70 22.26 -0.21
CA SER A 206 18.15 22.04 -0.20
C SER A 206 18.68 21.33 1.06
N GLN A 207 18.04 21.52 2.23
CA GLN A 207 18.46 20.88 3.49
C GLN A 207 18.06 19.40 3.60
N TYR A 208 17.14 18.95 2.74
CA TYR A 208 16.53 17.62 2.78
C TYR A 208 16.91 16.76 1.58
N MET A 209 17.64 17.33 0.63
CA MET A 209 18.17 16.67 -0.55
C MET A 209 19.68 16.47 -0.32
N ALA A 210 20.06 15.26 0.10
CA ALA A 210 21.45 14.87 0.25
C ALA A 210 21.81 13.95 -0.91
N ASP A 211 22.75 14.42 -1.73
CA ASP A 211 23.29 13.79 -2.95
C ASP A 211 22.23 13.35 -3.98
N THR A 212 22.21 14.00 -5.14
CA THR A 212 21.30 13.64 -6.25
C THR A 212 21.73 12.38 -7.00
N GLU A 213 22.83 11.76 -6.59
CA GLU A 213 23.37 10.55 -7.21
C GLU A 213 22.52 9.32 -6.84
N GLY A 214 21.91 8.69 -7.84
CA GLY A 214 21.13 7.47 -7.68
C GLY A 214 19.71 7.62 -7.10
N HIS A 215 19.27 8.85 -6.80
CA HIS A 215 17.94 9.14 -6.26
C HIS A 215 17.18 10.15 -7.12
N THR A 216 15.90 9.90 -7.30
CA THR A 216 14.97 10.83 -7.95
C THR A 216 14.13 11.55 -6.91
N TYR A 217 14.00 12.87 -7.04
CA TYR A 217 13.16 13.67 -6.16
C TYR A 217 11.97 14.22 -6.92
N THR A 218 10.80 14.15 -6.32
CA THR A 218 9.57 14.81 -6.78
C THR A 218 8.94 15.56 -5.62
N PHE A 219 8.08 16.53 -5.91
CA PHE A 219 7.24 17.12 -4.87
C PHE A 219 5.79 17.24 -5.30
N ARG A 220 4.89 17.25 -4.31
CA ARG A 220 3.45 17.48 -4.45
C ARG A 220 3.04 18.66 -3.59
N VAL A 221 1.92 19.30 -3.90
CA VAL A 221 1.41 20.46 -3.15
C VAL A 221 -0.06 20.28 -2.83
N ILE A 222 -0.44 20.61 -1.60
CA ILE A 222 -1.83 20.72 -1.12
C ILE A 222 -2.13 22.18 -0.81
N ALA A 223 -3.30 22.69 -1.19
CA ALA A 223 -3.83 23.99 -0.78
C ALA A 223 -4.84 23.84 0.38
N TYR A 224 -4.71 24.68 1.40
CA TYR A 224 -5.60 24.70 2.56
C TYR A 224 -6.49 25.93 2.60
N SER A 225 -7.75 25.78 3.03
CA SER A 225 -8.74 26.86 3.05
C SER A 225 -8.68 27.73 4.32
N GLU A 226 -8.92 29.04 4.16
CA GLU A 226 -9.16 29.98 5.27
C GLU A 226 -10.54 29.78 5.92
N ASP A 227 -11.53 29.32 5.15
CA ASP A 227 -12.91 29.14 5.58
C ASP A 227 -13.35 27.70 5.26
N ILE A 228 -13.10 26.80 6.21
CA ILE A 228 -13.40 25.36 6.07
C ILE A 228 -14.90 25.07 5.97
N ASN A 229 -15.78 26.04 6.20
CA ASN A 229 -17.21 25.88 6.00
C ASN A 229 -17.65 26.16 4.56
N LYS A 230 -16.82 26.85 3.76
CA LYS A 230 -17.09 27.13 2.35
C LYS A 230 -16.32 26.22 1.42
N TRP A 231 -15.04 26.00 1.71
CA TRP A 231 -14.15 25.23 0.84
C TRP A 231 -13.48 24.10 1.61
N ALA A 232 -13.58 22.88 1.09
CA ALA A 232 -12.72 21.79 1.50
C ALA A 232 -11.27 22.02 1.01
N ASN A 233 -10.29 21.53 1.77
CA ASN A 233 -8.89 21.50 1.34
C ASN A 233 -8.76 20.76 0.00
N SER A 234 -7.82 21.18 -0.85
CA SER A 234 -7.64 20.54 -2.15
C SER A 234 -7.14 19.10 -2.00
N ASN A 235 -7.37 18.29 -3.03
CA ASN A 235 -6.62 17.06 -3.25
C ASN A 235 -5.10 17.33 -3.37
N ASN A 236 -4.31 16.27 -3.19
CA ASN A 236 -2.90 16.28 -3.54
C ASN A 236 -2.74 16.59 -5.04
N SER A 237 -1.81 17.49 -5.38
CA SER A 237 -1.38 17.62 -6.77
C SER A 237 -0.78 16.31 -7.29
N LEU A 238 -0.70 16.20 -8.62
CA LEU A 238 0.25 15.29 -9.25
C LEU A 238 1.67 15.63 -8.78
N ALA A 239 2.57 14.64 -8.85
CA ALA A 239 3.98 14.88 -8.59
C ALA A 239 4.55 15.84 -9.65
N SER A 240 5.48 16.70 -9.24
CA SER A 240 6.35 17.41 -10.18
C SER A 240 7.10 16.43 -11.07
N GLU A 241 7.68 16.93 -12.17
CA GLU A 241 8.71 16.19 -12.88
C GLU A 241 9.85 15.77 -11.92
N PRO A 242 10.52 14.62 -12.17
CA PRO A 242 11.67 14.20 -11.37
C PRO A 242 12.84 15.20 -11.44
N TYR A 243 13.57 15.35 -10.34
CA TYR A 243 14.76 16.19 -10.22
C TYR A 243 15.89 15.44 -9.53
N GLY A 244 17.11 15.56 -10.09
CA GLY A 244 18.24 14.68 -9.76
C GLY A 244 18.26 13.40 -10.60
N GLY A 245 19.32 12.59 -10.44
CA GLY A 245 19.40 11.25 -11.02
C GLY A 245 19.99 11.13 -12.45
N THR A 246 21.32 11.27 -12.59
CA THR A 246 22.02 10.36 -13.53
C THR A 246 22.71 9.33 -12.66
N SER A 247 22.19 8.10 -12.62
CA SER A 247 22.90 7.01 -11.95
C SER A 247 24.24 6.79 -12.66
N GLN A 248 25.25 6.29 -11.95
CA GLN A 248 26.50 5.84 -12.58
C GLN A 248 26.22 4.90 -13.76
N ALA A 249 25.19 4.06 -13.65
CA ALA A 249 24.70 3.22 -14.72
C ALA A 249 24.20 4.04 -15.93
N GLN A 250 23.37 5.06 -15.75
CA GLN A 250 22.91 5.94 -16.84
C GLN A 250 24.08 6.69 -17.49
N ALA A 251 25.04 7.19 -16.72
CA ALA A 251 26.23 7.84 -17.29
C ALA A 251 27.07 6.85 -18.13
N ILE A 252 27.17 5.58 -17.71
CA ILE A 252 27.79 4.51 -18.50
C ILE A 252 26.97 4.23 -19.76
N GLN A 253 25.63 4.18 -19.68
CA GLN A 253 24.77 3.98 -20.84
C GLN A 253 24.92 5.11 -21.88
N ASP A 254 24.97 6.37 -21.42
CA ASP A 254 25.17 7.55 -22.28
C ASP A 254 26.56 7.54 -22.93
N ASN A 255 27.60 7.12 -22.19
CA ASN A 255 28.94 6.92 -22.72
C ASN A 255 28.97 5.83 -23.80
N ILE A 256 28.36 4.66 -23.55
CA ILE A 256 28.25 3.57 -24.53
C ILE A 256 27.44 4.01 -25.76
N ALA A 257 26.35 4.76 -25.58
CA ALA A 257 25.53 5.28 -26.68
C ALA A 257 26.29 6.29 -27.54
N SER A 258 27.08 7.16 -26.91
CA SER A 258 27.97 8.11 -27.60
C SER A 258 29.07 7.36 -28.35
N ALA A 259 29.67 6.34 -27.73
CA ALA A 259 30.68 5.47 -28.30
C ALA A 259 30.20 4.72 -29.55
N ALA A 260 28.96 4.23 -29.52
CA ALA A 260 28.37 3.44 -30.60
C ALA A 260 28.23 4.21 -31.92
N ASN A 261 28.27 5.55 -31.87
CA ASN A 261 28.23 6.45 -33.02
C ASN A 261 29.60 7.09 -33.33
N ALA A 262 30.66 6.66 -32.65
CA ALA A 262 32.02 7.12 -32.90
C ALA A 262 32.48 6.66 -34.29
N ASP A 263 33.30 7.48 -34.96
CA ASP A 263 33.94 7.07 -36.20
C ASP A 263 35.07 6.05 -35.95
N GLU A 264 35.52 5.38 -37.01
CA GLU A 264 36.61 4.39 -36.93
C GLU A 264 37.93 4.95 -36.36
N ASN A 265 38.09 6.28 -36.27
CA ASN A 265 39.30 6.91 -35.76
C ASN A 265 39.23 7.16 -34.25
N THR A 266 38.03 7.31 -33.69
CA THR A 266 37.78 7.65 -32.28
C THR A 266 37.39 6.44 -31.42
N VAL A 267 37.02 5.31 -32.05
CA VAL A 267 36.57 4.10 -31.34
C VAL A 267 37.57 3.55 -30.31
N ASN A 268 38.88 3.62 -30.59
CA ASN A 268 39.91 3.13 -29.68
C ASN A 268 39.99 3.97 -28.40
N ASP A 269 39.86 5.29 -28.51
CA ASP A 269 39.90 6.20 -27.35
C ASP A 269 38.73 5.91 -26.41
N VAL A 270 37.55 5.68 -26.97
CA VAL A 270 36.36 5.38 -26.17
C VAL A 270 36.44 4.02 -25.48
N VAL A 271 36.92 2.99 -26.18
CA VAL A 271 37.15 1.66 -25.57
C VAL A 271 38.19 1.75 -24.45
N ASN A 272 39.29 2.47 -24.66
CA ASN A 272 40.30 2.69 -23.62
C ASN A 272 39.73 3.46 -22.41
N GLN A 273 38.85 4.44 -22.65
CA GLN A 273 38.16 5.16 -21.58
C GLN A 273 37.27 4.22 -20.76
N LEU A 274 36.49 3.34 -21.41
CA LEU A 274 35.66 2.35 -20.73
C LEU A 274 36.51 1.38 -19.89
N LYS A 275 37.65 0.91 -20.43
CA LYS A 275 38.59 0.03 -19.70
C LYS A 275 39.25 0.68 -18.50
N SER A 276 39.51 1.99 -18.58
CA SER A 276 40.22 2.74 -17.53
C SER A 276 39.39 3.02 -16.27
N GLN A 277 38.07 2.76 -16.32
CA GLN A 277 37.18 2.97 -15.20
C GLN A 277 37.13 1.71 -14.32
N ASP A 278 37.43 1.83 -13.03
CA ASP A 278 37.27 0.75 -12.04
C ASP A 278 35.78 0.50 -11.71
N ASN A 279 34.99 0.23 -12.75
CA ASN A 279 33.53 0.27 -12.75
C ASN A 279 32.90 -0.99 -13.38
N ALA A 280 33.64 -2.10 -13.55
CA ALA A 280 33.15 -3.29 -14.26
C ALA A 280 31.80 -3.81 -13.73
N SER A 281 31.58 -3.77 -12.40
CA SER A 281 30.29 -4.13 -11.79
C SER A 281 29.17 -3.12 -12.12
N ALA A 282 29.47 -1.82 -12.12
CA ALA A 282 28.51 -0.78 -12.50
C ALA A 282 28.16 -0.85 -13.99
N MET A 283 29.14 -1.16 -14.84
CA MET A 283 28.93 -1.43 -16.26
C MET A 283 28.06 -2.67 -16.48
N CYS A 284 28.27 -3.73 -15.70
CA CYS A 284 27.47 -4.94 -15.78
C CYS A 284 25.98 -4.63 -15.55
N ASN A 285 25.66 -3.86 -14.51
CA ASN A 285 24.30 -3.41 -14.21
C ASN A 285 23.73 -2.50 -15.32
N ALA A 286 24.54 -1.54 -15.80
CA ALA A 286 24.14 -0.62 -16.87
C ALA A 286 23.78 -1.34 -18.18
N ILE A 287 24.43 -2.47 -18.46
CA ILE A 287 24.25 -3.27 -19.68
C ILE A 287 23.12 -4.30 -19.51
N GLN A 288 23.04 -4.98 -18.37
CA GLN A 288 22.12 -6.11 -18.14
C GLN A 288 20.66 -5.73 -18.39
N ASP A 289 20.23 -4.58 -17.90
CA ASP A 289 18.81 -4.19 -17.86
C ASP A 289 18.39 -3.26 -19.02
N SER A 290 19.28 -3.00 -19.99
CA SER A 290 18.99 -2.11 -21.13
C SER A 290 19.33 -2.75 -22.47
N GLU A 291 18.28 -3.16 -23.21
CA GLU A 291 18.43 -3.68 -24.57
C GLU A 291 19.04 -2.65 -25.53
N ALA A 292 18.71 -1.37 -25.37
CA ALA A 292 19.31 -0.30 -26.14
C ALA A 292 20.82 -0.19 -25.89
N THR A 293 21.25 -0.31 -24.64
CA THR A 293 22.69 -0.32 -24.28
C THR A 293 23.41 -1.53 -24.85
N GLN A 294 22.79 -2.73 -24.81
CA GLN A 294 23.35 -3.95 -25.40
C GLN A 294 23.52 -3.81 -26.92
N GLN A 295 22.53 -3.23 -27.61
CA GLN A 295 22.62 -2.94 -29.04
C GLN A 295 23.73 -1.94 -29.36
N ASN A 296 23.88 -0.89 -28.55
CA ASN A 296 24.94 0.10 -28.71
C ASN A 296 26.32 -0.50 -28.44
N LEU A 297 26.45 -1.37 -27.43
CA LEU A 297 27.68 -2.12 -27.16
C LEU A 297 28.05 -3.03 -28.34
N SER A 298 27.08 -3.71 -28.97
CA SER A 298 27.32 -4.52 -30.17
C SER A 298 27.79 -3.68 -31.36
N LYS A 299 27.20 -2.50 -31.60
CA LYS A 299 27.67 -1.57 -32.64
C LYS A 299 29.11 -1.09 -32.39
N LEU A 300 29.41 -0.74 -31.13
CA LEU A 300 30.74 -0.34 -30.71
C LEU A 300 31.76 -1.46 -30.96
N GLU A 301 31.46 -2.68 -30.52
CA GLU A 301 32.32 -3.84 -30.73
C GLU A 301 32.54 -4.15 -32.22
N ASN A 302 31.50 -4.11 -33.05
CA ASN A 302 31.63 -4.35 -34.49
C ASN A 302 32.58 -3.35 -35.14
N THR A 303 32.45 -2.07 -34.80
CA THR A 303 33.32 -0.99 -35.30
C THR A 303 34.76 -1.17 -34.81
N TYR A 304 34.93 -1.48 -33.52
CA TYR A 304 36.24 -1.73 -32.91
C TYR A 304 36.93 -2.95 -33.54
N ASN A 305 36.21 -4.04 -33.75
CA ASN A 305 36.72 -5.28 -34.32
C ASN A 305 37.14 -5.09 -35.77
N GLN A 306 36.33 -4.40 -36.58
CA GLN A 306 36.66 -4.06 -37.96
C GLN A 306 37.94 -3.22 -38.03
N LYS A 307 38.08 -2.21 -37.17
CA LYS A 307 39.25 -1.33 -37.10
C LYS A 307 40.53 -2.08 -36.71
N ASN A 308 40.42 -2.98 -35.73
CA ASN A 308 41.56 -3.65 -35.14
C ASN A 308 41.82 -5.07 -35.69
N GLY A 309 41.06 -5.51 -36.71
CA GLY A 309 41.22 -6.83 -37.32
C GLY A 309 40.94 -7.99 -36.35
N ILE A 310 39.97 -7.81 -35.45
CA ILE A 310 39.59 -8.81 -34.44
C ILE A 310 38.44 -9.65 -34.98
N THR A 311 38.51 -10.96 -34.82
CA THR A 311 37.41 -11.89 -35.13
C THR A 311 36.91 -12.53 -33.85
N VAL A 312 35.59 -12.64 -33.70
CA VAL A 312 34.96 -13.33 -32.57
C VAL A 312 34.28 -14.59 -33.08
N SER A 313 34.50 -15.71 -32.40
CA SER A 313 33.90 -17.01 -32.71
C SER A 313 33.32 -17.64 -31.44
N THR A 314 32.36 -18.56 -31.63
CA THR A 314 31.74 -19.33 -30.56
C THR A 314 31.83 -20.82 -30.88
N ASN A 315 32.03 -21.64 -29.86
CA ASN A 315 32.07 -23.09 -29.97
C ASN A 315 31.46 -23.74 -28.72
N SER A 316 30.77 -24.86 -28.88
CA SER A 316 30.22 -25.65 -27.78
C SER A 316 30.43 -27.14 -27.98
N GLU A 317 30.84 -27.80 -26.90
CA GLU A 317 30.92 -29.26 -26.76
C GLU A 317 29.78 -29.82 -25.88
N VAL A 318 28.88 -28.97 -25.41
CA VAL A 318 27.75 -29.35 -24.55
C VAL A 318 26.51 -29.57 -25.42
N GLU A 319 26.04 -30.82 -25.53
CA GLU A 319 24.92 -31.21 -26.40
C GLU A 319 23.64 -30.39 -26.14
N SER A 320 23.35 -30.09 -24.88
CA SER A 320 22.18 -29.30 -24.47
C SER A 320 22.31 -27.79 -24.74
N ILE A 321 23.48 -27.32 -25.18
CA ILE A 321 23.78 -25.91 -25.48
C ILE A 321 24.49 -25.84 -26.86
N PRO A 322 23.77 -25.99 -27.98
CA PRO A 322 24.37 -26.04 -29.31
C PRO A 322 24.98 -24.71 -29.76
N THR A 323 26.10 -24.76 -30.50
CA THR A 323 26.85 -23.58 -30.97
C THR A 323 26.00 -22.58 -31.76
N GLU A 324 25.07 -23.05 -32.61
CA GLU A 324 24.25 -22.22 -33.51
C GLU A 324 23.38 -21.18 -32.80
N GLY A 325 23.14 -21.33 -31.49
CA GLY A 325 22.36 -20.39 -30.70
C GLY A 325 23.18 -19.58 -29.69
N ILE A 326 24.52 -19.70 -29.70
CA ILE A 326 25.41 -18.97 -28.79
C ILE A 326 25.87 -17.68 -29.45
N SER A 327 25.72 -16.56 -28.73
CA SER A 327 26.34 -15.29 -29.10
C SER A 327 26.97 -14.60 -27.90
N VAL A 328 28.02 -13.82 -28.15
CA VAL A 328 28.67 -12.98 -27.17
C VAL A 328 28.86 -11.58 -27.73
N ILE A 329 28.54 -10.57 -26.92
CA ILE A 329 28.84 -9.17 -27.18
C ILE A 329 29.84 -8.71 -26.13
N GLY A 330 30.88 -7.99 -26.52
CA GLY A 330 31.95 -7.46 -25.66
C GLY A 330 33.22 -8.32 -25.63
N ALA A 331 33.25 -9.48 -26.28
CA ALA A 331 34.42 -10.35 -26.33
C ALA A 331 35.63 -9.68 -27.02
N GLY A 332 35.40 -9.09 -28.20
CA GLY A 332 36.42 -8.40 -28.98
C GLY A 332 36.92 -7.11 -28.32
N LEU A 333 36.08 -6.44 -27.52
CA LEU A 333 36.48 -5.26 -26.75
C LEU A 333 37.55 -5.56 -25.69
N ASN A 334 37.67 -6.82 -25.27
CA ASN A 334 38.67 -7.27 -24.30
C ASN A 334 39.93 -7.88 -24.96
N ALA A 335 40.00 -7.92 -26.30
CA ALA A 335 41.04 -8.65 -27.03
C ALA A 335 42.15 -7.76 -27.59
N GLU A 336 43.28 -8.37 -27.92
CA GLU A 336 44.35 -7.68 -28.64
C GLU A 336 44.01 -7.46 -30.12
N ALA A 337 44.51 -6.36 -30.69
CA ALA A 337 44.39 -6.10 -32.13
C ALA A 337 45.05 -7.22 -32.96
N GLY A 338 44.35 -7.64 -34.02
CA GLY A 338 44.74 -8.69 -34.96
C GLY A 338 44.43 -10.12 -34.50
N SER A 339 43.73 -10.30 -33.38
CA SER A 339 43.48 -11.62 -32.80
C SER A 339 42.16 -12.27 -33.21
N THR A 340 42.06 -13.58 -32.99
CA THR A 340 40.78 -14.32 -33.00
C THR A 340 40.40 -14.70 -31.57
N VAL A 341 39.26 -14.21 -31.11
CA VAL A 341 38.72 -14.49 -29.77
C VAL A 341 37.69 -15.60 -29.88
N ASN A 342 37.87 -16.65 -29.10
CA ASN A 342 37.00 -17.84 -29.13
C ASN A 342 36.30 -18.01 -27.79
N LEU A 343 34.97 -17.91 -27.77
CA LEU A 343 34.15 -18.33 -26.63
C LEU A 343 33.89 -19.84 -26.74
N ASN A 344 34.45 -20.61 -25.81
CA ASN A 344 34.30 -22.05 -25.74
C ASN A 344 33.38 -22.43 -24.58
N VAL A 345 32.36 -23.23 -24.85
CA VAL A 345 31.48 -23.86 -23.88
C VAL A 345 31.78 -25.35 -23.82
N SER A 346 32.17 -25.87 -22.67
CA SER A 346 32.56 -27.27 -22.50
C SER A 346 31.87 -27.91 -21.29
N PRO A 347 31.69 -29.24 -21.27
CA PRO A 347 31.22 -29.92 -20.07
C PRO A 347 32.13 -29.62 -18.87
N THR A 348 31.54 -29.37 -17.71
CA THR A 348 32.33 -29.17 -16.49
C THR A 348 32.95 -30.50 -16.04
N PRO A 349 34.26 -30.54 -15.70
CA PRO A 349 34.93 -31.79 -15.28
C PRO A 349 34.39 -32.41 -13.99
N THR A 350 33.80 -31.59 -13.11
CA THR A 350 33.25 -32.00 -11.80
C THR A 350 31.99 -31.20 -11.49
N ASP A 351 30.93 -31.87 -11.05
CA ASP A 351 29.70 -31.18 -10.66
C ASP A 351 29.97 -30.14 -9.56
N PRO A 352 29.60 -28.87 -9.77
CA PRO A 352 29.80 -27.84 -8.76
C PRO A 352 28.89 -28.08 -7.57
N LYS A 353 29.32 -27.67 -6.37
CA LYS A 353 28.49 -27.74 -5.16
C LYS A 353 27.52 -26.56 -5.13
N TYR A 354 26.24 -26.84 -4.98
CA TYR A 354 25.17 -25.85 -4.84
C TYR A 354 24.20 -26.25 -3.72
N ASP A 355 23.35 -25.31 -3.31
CA ASP A 355 22.33 -25.57 -2.30
C ASP A 355 21.14 -26.29 -2.93
N THR A 356 20.98 -27.59 -2.62
CA THR A 356 19.91 -28.43 -3.16
C THR A 356 18.54 -28.10 -2.58
N ASP A 357 18.48 -27.41 -1.43
CA ASP A 357 17.22 -26.94 -0.85
C ASP A 357 16.69 -25.71 -1.61
N ILE A 358 17.58 -24.96 -2.28
CA ILE A 358 17.25 -23.75 -3.03
C ILE A 358 17.18 -24.01 -4.55
N TYR A 359 17.91 -24.98 -5.09
CA TYR A 359 17.97 -25.22 -6.55
C TYR A 359 17.79 -26.69 -6.93
N LYS A 360 17.13 -26.91 -8.07
CA LYS A 360 16.91 -28.21 -8.72
C LYS A 360 17.12 -28.13 -10.22
N ASN A 361 17.14 -29.28 -10.91
CA ASN A 361 17.33 -29.39 -12.36
C ASN A 361 18.58 -28.63 -12.85
N VAL A 362 19.72 -28.86 -12.20
CA VAL A 362 20.95 -28.11 -12.47
C VAL A 362 21.74 -28.73 -13.63
N ILE A 363 22.11 -27.92 -14.61
CA ILE A 363 22.94 -28.30 -15.76
C ILE A 363 24.18 -27.39 -15.79
N ALA A 364 25.32 -27.93 -15.37
CA ALA A 364 26.59 -27.19 -15.28
C ALA A 364 27.45 -27.30 -16.54
N PHE A 365 28.19 -26.23 -16.84
CA PHE A 365 29.10 -26.12 -17.98
C PHE A 365 30.19 -25.08 -17.69
N ASP A 366 31.35 -25.23 -18.32
CA ASP A 366 32.44 -24.27 -18.25
C ASP A 366 32.38 -23.34 -19.46
N MET A 367 32.58 -22.04 -19.24
CA MET A 367 32.77 -21.07 -20.32
C MET A 367 34.17 -20.47 -20.23
N LYS A 368 34.87 -20.41 -21.36
CA LYS A 368 36.20 -19.81 -21.48
C LYS A 368 36.29 -18.90 -22.69
N LEU A 369 36.85 -17.72 -22.51
CA LEU A 369 37.19 -16.81 -23.60
C LEU A 369 38.70 -16.87 -23.86
N VAL A 370 39.09 -17.25 -25.07
CA VAL A 370 40.50 -17.43 -25.44
C VAL A 370 40.86 -16.50 -26.58
N ASP A 371 41.75 -15.56 -26.33
CA ASP A 371 42.34 -14.65 -27.31
C ASP A 371 43.53 -15.33 -28.01
N VAL A 372 43.49 -15.44 -29.34
CA VAL A 372 44.48 -16.15 -30.14
C VAL A 372 45.15 -15.20 -31.12
N LYS A 373 46.46 -14.99 -30.96
CA LYS A 373 47.27 -14.11 -31.81
C LYS A 373 48.52 -14.84 -32.29
N GLY A 374 48.52 -15.23 -33.56
CA GLY A 374 49.52 -16.16 -34.09
C GLY A 374 49.49 -17.46 -33.28
N ASP A 375 50.62 -17.84 -32.69
CA ASP A 375 50.74 -19.05 -31.85
C ASP A 375 50.41 -18.82 -30.37
N THR A 376 50.17 -17.57 -29.96
CA THR A 376 49.91 -17.21 -28.56
C THR A 376 48.42 -17.36 -28.25
N LYS A 377 48.12 -18.03 -27.13
CA LYS A 377 46.76 -18.21 -26.61
C LYS A 377 46.68 -17.67 -25.20
N THR A 378 45.81 -16.70 -24.98
CA THR A 378 45.60 -16.03 -23.69
C THR A 378 44.16 -16.25 -23.24
N GLU A 379 43.97 -16.81 -22.04
CA GLU A 379 42.63 -16.95 -21.46
C GLU A 379 42.23 -15.62 -20.78
N LEU A 380 41.10 -15.05 -21.20
CA LEU A 380 40.56 -13.79 -20.69
C LEU A 380 39.57 -14.08 -19.55
N THR A 381 40.09 -14.38 -18.36
CA THR A 381 39.27 -14.82 -17.21
C THR A 381 38.47 -13.68 -16.58
N ASN A 382 39.07 -12.50 -16.39
CA ASN A 382 38.39 -11.31 -15.88
C ASN A 382 38.31 -10.27 -17.00
N LEU A 383 37.14 -9.69 -17.20
CA LEU A 383 36.89 -8.75 -18.27
C LEU A 383 36.95 -7.31 -17.76
N GLU A 384 37.64 -6.45 -18.50
CA GLU A 384 37.64 -5.00 -18.26
C GLU A 384 36.31 -4.39 -18.71
N ILE A 385 35.75 -4.92 -19.79
CA ILE A 385 34.41 -4.55 -20.29
C ILE A 385 33.51 -5.79 -20.18
N PRO A 386 32.38 -5.73 -19.46
CA PRO A 386 31.47 -6.88 -19.32
C PRO A 386 31.00 -7.45 -20.65
N ALA A 387 30.81 -8.75 -20.70
CA ALA A 387 30.29 -9.45 -21.88
C ALA A 387 28.82 -9.82 -21.70
N VAL A 388 28.01 -9.58 -22.73
CA VAL A 388 26.62 -10.07 -22.81
C VAL A 388 26.62 -11.42 -23.49
N ILE A 389 26.21 -12.45 -22.76
CA ILE A 389 26.14 -13.82 -23.21
C ILE A 389 24.70 -14.15 -23.56
N THR A 390 24.49 -14.78 -24.70
CA THR A 390 23.22 -15.44 -25.05
C THR A 390 23.47 -16.91 -25.27
N LEU A 391 22.73 -17.76 -24.56
CA LEU A 391 22.81 -19.22 -24.67
C LEU A 391 21.44 -19.81 -25.00
N PRO A 392 21.38 -20.91 -25.77
CA PRO A 392 20.20 -21.78 -25.83
C PRO A 392 19.83 -22.28 -24.44
N ILE A 393 18.53 -22.28 -24.13
CA ILE A 393 18.01 -22.87 -22.89
C ILE A 393 17.92 -24.39 -23.08
N PRO A 394 18.54 -25.20 -22.20
CA PRO A 394 18.43 -26.65 -22.25
C PRO A 394 16.97 -27.14 -22.18
N ALA A 395 16.67 -28.21 -22.92
CA ALA A 395 15.34 -28.82 -22.91
C ALA A 395 14.91 -29.24 -21.49
N GLY A 396 13.67 -28.93 -21.11
CA GLY A 396 13.09 -29.30 -19.81
C GLY A 396 13.29 -28.27 -18.68
N MET A 397 14.03 -27.19 -18.92
CA MET A 397 14.11 -26.06 -17.97
C MET A 397 12.80 -25.27 -17.91
N ASN A 398 12.30 -24.99 -16.70
CA ASN A 398 11.19 -24.05 -16.51
C ASN A 398 11.71 -22.61 -16.56
N THR A 399 11.37 -21.84 -17.59
CA THR A 399 11.90 -20.49 -17.80
C THR A 399 11.42 -19.46 -16.77
N THR A 400 10.32 -19.72 -16.06
CA THR A 400 9.73 -18.79 -15.08
C THR A 400 10.57 -18.70 -13.81
N ASP A 401 11.11 -19.84 -13.37
CA ASP A 401 11.88 -19.98 -12.13
C ASP A 401 13.35 -20.33 -12.42
N MET A 402 13.85 -19.95 -13.59
CA MET A 402 15.22 -20.26 -14.02
C MET A 402 16.21 -19.18 -13.61
N PHE A 403 17.37 -19.62 -13.12
CA PHE A 403 18.52 -18.79 -12.83
C PHE A 403 19.76 -19.35 -13.52
N ILE A 404 20.75 -18.47 -13.70
CA ILE A 404 22.12 -18.87 -13.99
C ILE A 404 22.91 -18.77 -12.69
N LEU A 405 23.57 -19.87 -12.31
CA LEU A 405 24.53 -19.87 -11.21
C LEU A 405 25.92 -19.68 -11.80
N HIS A 406 26.69 -18.73 -11.26
CA HIS A 406 28.06 -18.47 -11.69
C HIS A 406 29.01 -18.75 -10.53
N PHE A 407 29.78 -19.83 -10.66
CA PHE A 407 30.67 -20.33 -9.61
C PHE A 407 32.01 -19.61 -9.68
N LYS A 408 32.38 -18.98 -8.57
CA LYS A 408 33.63 -18.24 -8.41
C LYS A 408 34.77 -19.17 -8.02
N SER A 409 36.01 -18.74 -8.24
CA SER A 409 37.21 -19.53 -7.94
C SER A 409 37.38 -19.86 -6.45
N ASP A 410 36.73 -19.11 -5.55
CA ASP A 410 36.73 -19.36 -4.11
C ASP A 410 35.70 -20.42 -3.66
N GLY A 411 34.94 -20.99 -4.60
CA GLY A 411 33.91 -21.99 -4.34
C GLY A 411 32.54 -21.41 -3.98
N SER A 412 32.41 -20.09 -3.89
CA SER A 412 31.10 -19.43 -3.82
C SER A 412 30.42 -19.41 -5.19
N TYR A 413 29.13 -19.08 -5.22
CA TYR A 413 28.44 -18.81 -6.47
C TYR A 413 27.52 -17.60 -6.32
N GLU A 414 27.35 -16.87 -7.41
CA GLU A 414 26.35 -15.82 -7.51
C GLU A 414 25.15 -16.30 -8.34
N LYS A 415 23.99 -15.73 -8.04
CA LYS A 415 22.75 -15.96 -8.77
C LYS A 415 22.54 -14.83 -9.77
N ILE A 416 22.39 -15.17 -11.03
CA ILE A 416 22.08 -14.25 -12.12
C ILE A 416 20.68 -14.58 -12.64
N THR A 417 19.82 -13.59 -12.71
CA THR A 417 18.49 -13.72 -13.35
C THR A 417 18.65 -13.38 -14.84
N PRO A 418 18.55 -14.37 -15.76
CA PRO A 418 18.70 -14.09 -17.18
C PRO A 418 17.43 -13.44 -17.75
N ALA A 419 17.60 -12.58 -18.76
CA ALA A 419 16.50 -12.20 -19.62
C ALA A 419 16.14 -13.38 -20.54
N ILE A 420 14.86 -13.75 -20.56
CA ILE A 420 14.34 -14.82 -21.41
C ILE A 420 13.90 -14.21 -22.73
N ILE A 421 14.53 -14.62 -23.83
CA ILE A 421 14.30 -14.05 -25.17
C ILE A 421 13.93 -15.14 -26.18
N GLU A 422 13.60 -14.72 -27.40
CA GLU A 422 13.24 -15.61 -28.51
C GLU A 422 12.16 -16.63 -28.12
N ASN A 423 11.05 -16.14 -27.56
CA ASN A 423 9.89 -16.94 -27.12
C ASN A 423 10.25 -18.06 -26.13
N GLY A 424 11.20 -17.81 -25.22
CA GLY A 424 11.54 -18.77 -24.17
C GLY A 424 12.64 -19.76 -24.54
N THR A 425 13.31 -19.57 -25.67
CA THR A 425 14.32 -20.54 -26.16
C THR A 425 15.75 -20.15 -25.83
N LYS A 426 16.01 -18.89 -25.46
CA LYS A 426 17.36 -18.41 -25.10
C LYS A 426 17.37 -17.58 -23.82
N ALA A 427 18.47 -17.72 -23.08
CA ALA A 427 18.78 -16.95 -21.89
C ALA A 427 19.88 -15.95 -22.23
N LYS A 428 19.66 -14.66 -21.90
CA LYS A 428 20.60 -13.57 -22.10
C LYS A 428 21.00 -12.95 -20.77
N PHE A 429 22.30 -12.82 -20.51
CA PHE A 429 22.82 -12.29 -19.25
C PHE A 429 24.22 -11.71 -19.41
N THR A 430 24.63 -10.84 -18.50
CA THR A 430 25.89 -10.09 -18.53
C THR A 430 26.83 -10.62 -17.45
N ILE A 431 28.11 -10.75 -17.79
CA ILE A 431 29.15 -11.26 -16.89
C ILE A 431 30.40 -10.39 -16.94
N THR A 432 31.17 -10.43 -15.86
CA THR A 432 32.48 -9.77 -15.73
C THR A 432 33.65 -10.76 -15.68
N SER A 433 33.36 -12.05 -15.55
CA SER A 433 34.37 -13.10 -15.50
C SER A 433 33.87 -14.41 -16.07
N PHE A 434 34.80 -15.22 -16.59
CA PHE A 434 34.58 -16.57 -17.10
C PHE A 434 35.03 -17.63 -16.10
N SER A 435 34.21 -18.64 -15.89
CA SER A 435 34.46 -19.81 -15.02
C SER A 435 33.41 -20.91 -15.29
N THR A 436 33.00 -21.66 -14.27
CA THR A 436 31.89 -22.61 -14.31
C THR A 436 30.56 -21.89 -14.10
N PHE A 437 29.57 -22.25 -14.91
CA PHE A 437 28.20 -21.77 -14.85
C PHE A 437 27.23 -22.95 -14.75
N ALA A 438 25.99 -22.70 -14.35
CA ALA A 438 24.92 -23.66 -14.48
C ALA A 438 23.56 -23.01 -14.74
N PHE A 439 22.76 -23.66 -15.58
CA PHE A 439 21.32 -23.47 -15.58
C PHE A 439 20.74 -24.15 -14.34
N ALA A 440 19.87 -23.47 -13.60
CA ALA A 440 19.21 -24.05 -12.43
C ALA A 440 17.77 -23.55 -12.31
N ASN A 441 16.84 -24.40 -11.88
CA ASN A 441 15.52 -23.96 -11.45
C ASN A 441 15.52 -23.72 -9.95
N ALA A 442 14.82 -22.68 -9.49
CA ALA A 442 14.52 -22.57 -8.07
C ALA A 442 13.77 -23.82 -7.61
N ASN A 443 14.21 -24.34 -6.47
CA ASN A 443 13.48 -25.32 -5.70
C ASN A 443 12.40 -24.59 -4.89
N ASN A 444 11.50 -23.92 -5.64
CA ASN A 444 10.24 -23.42 -5.12
C ASN A 444 9.41 -24.64 -4.75
N SER A 445 9.62 -25.14 -3.53
CA SER A 445 8.56 -25.89 -2.88
C SER A 445 7.35 -24.96 -2.87
N SER A 446 6.16 -25.43 -3.24
CA SER A 446 4.89 -24.69 -3.13
C SER A 446 4.54 -24.31 -1.67
N THR A 447 5.53 -24.33 -0.77
CA THR A 447 5.44 -24.38 0.67
C THR A 447 5.39 -22.99 1.30
N ASP A 448 6.00 -21.96 0.70
CA ASP A 448 6.09 -20.63 1.33
C ASP A 448 5.15 -19.58 0.75
N GLN A 449 4.89 -19.59 -0.56
CA GLN A 449 3.94 -18.66 -1.17
C GLN A 449 2.49 -18.90 -0.73
N VAL A 450 2.07 -20.16 -0.61
CA VAL A 450 0.75 -20.51 -0.06
C VAL A 450 0.59 -19.99 1.37
N THR A 451 1.65 -20.07 2.17
CA THR A 451 1.67 -19.53 3.54
C THR A 451 1.53 -18.01 3.53
N ALA A 452 2.23 -17.31 2.63
CA ALA A 452 2.13 -15.86 2.47
C ALA A 452 0.73 -15.39 2.06
N PHE A 453 0.06 -16.13 1.16
CA PHE A 453 -1.33 -15.87 0.79
C PHE A 453 -2.27 -15.99 2.01
N VAL A 454 -2.11 -17.02 2.85
CA VAL A 454 -2.92 -17.15 4.07
C VAL A 454 -2.58 -16.05 5.08
N SER A 455 -1.31 -15.70 5.26
CA SER A 455 -0.90 -14.58 6.14
C SER A 455 -1.53 -13.25 5.73
N ARG A 456 -1.69 -13.00 4.43
CA ARG A 456 -2.39 -11.83 3.88
C ARG A 456 -3.85 -11.77 4.32
N MET A 457 -4.56 -12.90 4.32
CA MET A 457 -5.96 -12.95 4.77
C MET A 457 -6.12 -12.53 6.23
N TYR A 458 -5.19 -12.92 7.11
CA TYR A 458 -5.18 -12.44 8.50
C TYR A 458 -4.85 -10.95 8.61
N THR A 459 -3.77 -10.53 7.94
CA THR A 459 -3.19 -9.19 8.15
C THR A 459 -3.96 -8.09 7.46
N VAL A 460 -4.55 -8.35 6.29
CA VAL A 460 -5.29 -7.36 5.49
C VAL A 460 -6.80 -7.53 5.70
N ALA A 461 -7.31 -8.75 5.58
CA ALA A 461 -8.75 -8.98 5.68
C ALA A 461 -9.26 -8.96 7.13
N LEU A 462 -8.49 -9.43 8.11
CA LEU A 462 -8.89 -9.38 9.53
C LEU A 462 -8.19 -8.26 10.32
N SER A 463 -7.20 -7.59 9.72
CA SER A 463 -6.42 -6.53 10.38
C SER A 463 -5.74 -6.98 11.68
N ARG A 464 -5.28 -8.24 11.74
CA ARG A 464 -4.56 -8.81 12.89
C ARG A 464 -3.44 -9.76 12.47
N SER A 465 -2.56 -10.10 13.41
CA SER A 465 -1.62 -11.19 13.23
C SER A 465 -2.34 -12.55 13.17
N TYR A 466 -1.82 -13.45 12.34
CA TYR A 466 -2.25 -14.84 12.32
C TYR A 466 -1.85 -15.55 13.62
N ASP A 467 -2.64 -16.54 14.01
CA ASP A 467 -2.20 -17.55 14.97
C ASP A 467 -1.52 -18.70 14.21
N GLU A 468 -0.48 -19.29 14.82
CA GLU A 468 0.35 -20.30 14.14
C GLU A 468 -0.45 -21.56 13.74
N SER A 469 -1.44 -21.93 14.56
CA SER A 469 -2.27 -23.12 14.31
C SER A 469 -3.19 -22.92 13.10
N GLY A 470 -3.91 -21.80 13.05
CA GLY A 470 -4.81 -21.45 11.95
C GLY A 470 -4.04 -21.19 10.65
N LEU A 471 -2.90 -20.48 10.72
CA LEU A 471 -2.03 -20.31 9.56
C LEU A 471 -1.62 -21.68 8.98
N LYS A 472 -1.15 -22.59 9.83
CA LYS A 472 -0.74 -23.94 9.41
C LYS A 472 -1.89 -24.75 8.81
N ASP A 473 -3.07 -24.69 9.41
CA ASP A 473 -4.23 -25.45 8.96
C ASP A 473 -4.70 -24.99 7.57
N TRP A 474 -5.02 -23.70 7.41
CA TRP A 474 -5.42 -23.12 6.13
C TRP A 474 -4.39 -23.32 5.03
N THR A 475 -3.11 -23.16 5.37
CA THR A 475 -1.99 -23.41 4.45
C THR A 475 -1.96 -24.86 4.01
N SER A 476 -2.19 -25.82 4.91
CA SER A 476 -2.19 -27.24 4.59
C SER A 476 -3.37 -27.61 3.70
N GLN A 477 -4.54 -27.00 3.91
CA GLN A 477 -5.72 -27.24 3.09
C GLN A 477 -5.51 -26.80 1.64
N LEU A 478 -4.89 -25.63 1.41
CA LEU A 478 -4.52 -25.14 0.08
C LEU A 478 -3.46 -26.02 -0.58
N LYS A 479 -2.42 -26.42 0.17
CA LYS A 479 -1.34 -27.28 -0.34
C LYS A 479 -1.84 -28.66 -0.77
N ASN A 480 -2.78 -29.22 -0.03
CA ASN A 480 -3.33 -30.54 -0.31
C ASN A 480 -4.49 -30.50 -1.33
N GLY A 481 -4.87 -29.32 -1.82
CA GLY A 481 -5.98 -29.13 -2.75
C GLY A 481 -7.36 -29.48 -2.18
N THR A 482 -7.47 -29.62 -0.85
CA THR A 482 -8.75 -29.83 -0.16
C THR A 482 -9.55 -28.54 0.00
N ASN A 483 -8.92 -27.40 -0.28
CA ASN A 483 -9.52 -26.08 -0.33
C ASN A 483 -8.82 -25.25 -1.43
N ASP A 484 -9.45 -24.18 -1.88
CA ASP A 484 -8.99 -23.31 -2.95
C ASP A 484 -9.05 -21.83 -2.55
N GLY A 485 -8.59 -20.92 -3.42
CA GLY A 485 -8.57 -19.49 -3.14
C GLY A 485 -9.95 -18.92 -2.80
N ALA A 486 -11.01 -19.41 -3.44
CA ALA A 486 -12.39 -18.99 -3.23
C ALA A 486 -12.93 -19.47 -1.88
N GLY A 487 -12.65 -20.71 -1.50
CA GLY A 487 -13.03 -21.25 -0.20
C GLY A 487 -12.30 -20.57 0.97
N ILE A 488 -11.02 -20.20 0.79
CA ILE A 488 -10.29 -19.37 1.77
C ILE A 488 -10.87 -17.96 1.83
N ALA A 489 -11.10 -17.31 0.69
CA ALA A 489 -11.71 -15.98 0.63
C ALA A 489 -13.05 -15.95 1.37
N GLN A 490 -13.91 -16.93 1.11
CA GLN A 490 -15.18 -17.10 1.79
C GLN A 490 -14.99 -17.30 3.30
N GLY A 491 -14.11 -18.24 3.69
CA GLY A 491 -13.88 -18.59 5.09
C GLY A 491 -13.39 -17.43 5.96
N PHE A 492 -12.64 -16.48 5.38
CA PHE A 492 -12.20 -15.28 6.09
C PHE A 492 -13.24 -14.15 6.06
N ILE A 493 -13.74 -13.78 4.88
CA ILE A 493 -14.62 -12.60 4.72
C ILE A 493 -16.02 -12.83 5.30
N GLU A 494 -16.53 -14.06 5.25
CA GLU A 494 -17.83 -14.42 5.84
C GLU A 494 -17.70 -14.98 7.26
N SER A 495 -16.51 -14.96 7.86
CA SER A 495 -16.32 -15.38 9.25
C SER A 495 -17.05 -14.46 10.22
N THR A 496 -17.50 -15.01 11.35
CA THR A 496 -18.02 -14.22 12.47
C THR A 496 -17.03 -13.14 12.92
N GLU A 497 -15.73 -13.42 12.83
CA GLU A 497 -14.68 -12.46 13.17
C GLU A 497 -14.68 -11.24 12.25
N PHE A 498 -14.75 -11.46 10.93
CA PHE A 498 -14.82 -10.37 9.97
C PHE A 498 -16.13 -9.59 10.09
N VAL A 499 -17.26 -10.29 10.23
CA VAL A 499 -18.59 -9.68 10.39
C VAL A 499 -18.65 -8.78 11.63
N ASN A 500 -18.05 -9.21 12.76
CA ASN A 500 -18.01 -8.42 14.00
C ASN A 500 -17.18 -7.13 13.89
N ARG A 501 -16.45 -6.92 12.80
CA ARG A 501 -15.79 -5.63 12.53
C ARG A 501 -16.79 -4.52 12.18
N ASN A 502 -18.04 -4.86 11.85
CA ASN A 502 -19.14 -3.93 11.59
C ASN A 502 -18.76 -2.81 10.59
N LEU A 503 -18.10 -3.19 9.50
CA LEU A 503 -17.58 -2.26 8.49
C LEU A 503 -18.72 -1.59 7.71
N SER A 504 -18.54 -0.32 7.34
CA SER A 504 -19.40 0.35 6.33
C SER A 504 -19.19 -0.25 4.94
N ASN A 505 -20.05 0.10 3.97
CA ASN A 505 -19.90 -0.38 2.59
C ASN A 505 -18.58 0.11 1.96
N GLU A 506 -18.18 1.34 2.26
CA GLU A 506 -16.91 1.93 1.82
C GLU A 506 -15.72 1.16 2.38
N GLN A 507 -15.73 0.89 3.69
CA GLN A 507 -14.67 0.15 4.39
C GLN A 507 -14.60 -1.31 3.94
N TYR A 508 -15.75 -1.92 3.67
CA TYR A 508 -15.82 -3.28 3.14
C TYR A 508 -15.13 -3.38 1.78
N LEU A 509 -15.44 -2.49 0.84
CA LEU A 509 -14.79 -2.45 -0.47
C LEU A 509 -13.30 -2.20 -0.37
N ASP A 510 -12.89 -1.28 0.51
CA ASP A 510 -11.47 -0.97 0.72
C ASP A 510 -10.68 -2.21 1.15
N VAL A 511 -11.24 -3.00 2.08
CA VAL A 511 -10.64 -4.28 2.49
C VAL A 511 -10.62 -5.30 1.35
N LEU A 512 -11.65 -5.37 0.49
CA LEU A 512 -11.66 -6.30 -0.64
C LEU A 512 -10.58 -5.97 -1.69
N TYR A 513 -10.43 -4.71 -2.09
CA TYR A 513 -9.39 -4.30 -3.05
C TYR A 513 -7.99 -4.64 -2.52
N HIS A 514 -7.71 -4.25 -1.28
CA HIS A 514 -6.44 -4.56 -0.65
C HIS A 514 -6.24 -6.05 -0.42
N THR A 515 -7.28 -6.84 -0.15
CA THR A 515 -7.11 -8.28 0.10
C THR A 515 -6.94 -9.07 -1.19
N PHE A 516 -7.73 -8.77 -2.22
CA PHE A 516 -7.86 -9.63 -3.40
C PHE A 516 -7.08 -9.13 -4.62
N PHE A 517 -6.68 -7.86 -4.69
CA PHE A 517 -5.97 -7.28 -5.84
C PHE A 517 -4.63 -6.62 -5.51
N ASP A 518 -4.29 -6.46 -4.23
CA ASP A 518 -3.03 -5.85 -3.79
C ASP A 518 -2.81 -4.41 -4.25
N ARG A 519 -3.89 -3.65 -4.34
CA ARG A 519 -3.88 -2.27 -4.79
C ARG A 519 -5.01 -1.47 -4.15
N ASP A 520 -4.86 -0.15 -4.22
CA ASP A 520 -5.96 0.78 -3.97
C ASP A 520 -7.07 0.63 -5.04
N PRO A 521 -8.32 0.92 -4.66
CA PRO A 521 -9.41 0.98 -5.62
C PRO A 521 -9.19 2.03 -6.71
N ASP A 522 -9.58 1.71 -7.94
CA ASP A 522 -9.78 2.73 -8.96
C ASP A 522 -11.14 3.41 -8.76
N GLU A 523 -11.21 4.72 -9.02
CA GLU A 523 -12.40 5.53 -8.75
C GLU A 523 -13.66 4.98 -9.45
N GLY A 524 -13.54 4.56 -10.71
CA GLY A 524 -14.67 4.08 -11.50
C GLY A 524 -15.25 2.75 -10.99
N GLY A 525 -14.39 1.75 -10.77
CA GLY A 525 -14.79 0.45 -10.24
C GLY A 525 -15.31 0.54 -8.81
N TYR A 526 -14.69 1.36 -7.97
CA TYR A 526 -15.13 1.58 -6.58
C TYR A 526 -16.51 2.20 -6.49
N GLN A 527 -16.75 3.31 -7.21
CA GLN A 527 -18.07 3.96 -7.20
C GLN A 527 -19.17 3.04 -7.75
N SER A 528 -18.85 2.21 -8.76
CA SER A 528 -19.79 1.21 -9.29
C SER A 528 -20.19 0.17 -8.24
N TRP A 529 -19.22 -0.41 -7.52
CA TRP A 529 -19.53 -1.38 -6.47
C TRP A 529 -20.22 -0.75 -5.27
N LEU A 530 -19.82 0.47 -4.88
CA LEU A 530 -20.42 1.20 -3.78
C LEU A 530 -21.88 1.54 -4.07
N ALA A 531 -22.18 2.00 -5.28
CA ALA A 531 -23.54 2.24 -5.71
C ALA A 531 -24.40 0.97 -5.66
N GLN A 532 -23.85 -0.19 -6.04
CA GLN A 532 -24.57 -1.46 -5.95
C GLN A 532 -24.85 -1.86 -4.50
N LEU A 533 -23.86 -1.77 -3.61
CA LEU A 533 -24.05 -2.04 -2.18
C LEU A 533 -25.07 -1.10 -1.55
N ASN A 534 -25.02 0.19 -1.88
CA ASN A 534 -25.97 1.20 -1.39
C ASN A 534 -27.38 1.01 -1.96
N ASN A 535 -27.52 0.34 -3.12
CA ASN A 535 -28.78 -0.06 -3.72
C ASN A 535 -29.26 -1.47 -3.28
N GLY A 536 -28.62 -2.06 -2.26
CA GLY A 536 -29.08 -3.29 -1.63
C GLY A 536 -28.54 -4.59 -2.22
N THR A 537 -27.54 -4.53 -3.10
CA THR A 537 -26.77 -5.71 -3.52
C THR A 537 -26.05 -6.33 -2.32
N SER A 538 -26.04 -7.66 -2.21
CA SER A 538 -25.42 -8.33 -1.07
C SER A 538 -23.88 -8.24 -1.09
N ARG A 539 -23.26 -8.19 0.09
CA ARG A 539 -21.79 -8.27 0.21
C ARG A 539 -21.22 -9.55 -0.40
N ARG A 540 -21.94 -10.67 -0.31
CA ARG A 540 -21.55 -11.93 -0.95
C ARG A 540 -21.50 -11.81 -2.47
N PHE A 541 -22.46 -11.12 -3.07
CA PHE A 541 -22.47 -10.89 -4.51
C PHE A 541 -21.23 -10.11 -4.95
N VAL A 542 -20.90 -9.04 -4.21
CA VAL A 542 -19.69 -8.24 -4.44
C VAL A 542 -18.43 -9.08 -4.24
N LEU A 543 -18.32 -9.83 -3.13
CA LEU A 543 -17.19 -10.74 -2.88
C LEU A 543 -16.99 -11.73 -4.03
N ALA A 544 -18.05 -12.32 -4.55
CA ALA A 544 -17.96 -13.23 -5.69
C ALA A 544 -17.51 -12.51 -6.97
N GLY A 545 -17.88 -11.24 -7.16
CA GLY A 545 -17.33 -10.40 -8.24
C GLY A 545 -15.81 -10.26 -8.14
N PHE A 546 -15.27 -10.05 -6.94
CA PHE A 546 -13.82 -9.99 -6.71
C PHE A 546 -13.16 -11.35 -6.89
N VAL A 547 -13.69 -12.39 -6.25
CA VAL A 547 -13.14 -13.75 -6.29
C VAL A 547 -13.21 -14.36 -7.70
N ASN A 548 -14.20 -14.00 -8.52
CA ASN A 548 -14.33 -14.52 -9.88
C ASN A 548 -13.66 -13.67 -10.95
N SER A 549 -12.92 -12.62 -10.56
CA SER A 549 -12.24 -11.74 -11.51
C SER A 549 -10.94 -12.36 -12.07
N GLU A 550 -10.51 -11.83 -13.21
CA GLU A 550 -9.19 -12.13 -13.78
C GLU A 550 -8.06 -11.63 -12.87
N GLU A 551 -8.24 -10.49 -12.19
CA GLU A 551 -7.25 -9.96 -11.23
C GLU A 551 -7.00 -10.94 -10.06
N PHE A 552 -8.06 -11.49 -9.47
CA PHE A 552 -7.87 -12.51 -8.42
C PHE A 552 -7.31 -13.81 -8.98
N THR A 553 -7.64 -14.16 -10.24
CA THR A 553 -7.01 -15.29 -10.94
C THR A 553 -5.50 -15.10 -11.03
N ASN A 554 -5.04 -13.90 -11.42
CA ASN A 554 -3.62 -13.56 -11.51
C ASN A 554 -2.95 -13.58 -10.14
N LEU A 555 -3.61 -13.05 -9.10
CA LEU A 555 -3.11 -13.12 -7.74
C LEU A 555 -2.93 -14.58 -7.28
N CYS A 556 -3.94 -15.43 -7.49
CA CYS A 556 -3.86 -16.86 -7.16
C CYS A 556 -2.71 -17.57 -7.90
N ASN A 557 -2.52 -17.27 -9.19
CA ASN A 557 -1.42 -17.81 -9.97
C ASN A 557 -0.05 -17.40 -9.39
N ASN A 558 0.09 -16.13 -8.97
CA ASN A 558 1.32 -15.63 -8.35
C ASN A 558 1.67 -16.31 -7.02
N TYR A 559 0.69 -16.88 -6.32
CA TYR A 559 0.89 -17.65 -5.09
C TYR A 559 0.86 -19.17 -5.29
N GLY A 560 0.73 -19.65 -6.53
CA GLY A 560 0.67 -21.07 -6.85
C GLY A 560 -0.57 -21.79 -6.30
N ILE A 561 -1.70 -21.09 -6.14
CA ILE A 561 -2.96 -21.66 -5.64
C ILE A 561 -4.01 -21.75 -6.74
N THR A 562 -4.85 -22.78 -6.68
CA THR A 562 -6.04 -22.85 -7.53
C THR A 562 -7.05 -21.82 -7.04
N ARG A 563 -7.57 -20.95 -7.93
CA ARG A 563 -8.51 -19.88 -7.56
C ARG A 563 -9.82 -20.41 -6.97
N GLY A 564 -10.36 -21.50 -7.51
CA GLY A 564 -11.73 -21.95 -7.19
C GLY A 564 -12.79 -21.13 -7.92
N THR A 565 -14.03 -21.16 -7.47
CA THR A 565 -15.11 -20.27 -7.93
C THR A 565 -16.08 -20.05 -6.78
N LEU A 566 -16.43 -18.79 -6.51
CA LEU A 566 -17.41 -18.46 -5.48
C LEU A 566 -18.76 -18.22 -6.12
N ASP A 567 -19.78 -18.97 -5.68
CA ASP A 567 -21.16 -18.69 -6.07
C ASP A 567 -21.60 -17.34 -5.50
N ALA A 568 -22.04 -16.44 -6.38
CA ALA A 568 -22.44 -15.08 -6.03
C ALA A 568 -23.72 -15.01 -5.18
N GLY A 569 -24.34 -16.16 -4.91
CA GLY A 569 -25.76 -16.22 -4.56
C GLY A 569 -26.61 -15.80 -5.75
N SER A 570 -27.92 -15.92 -5.64
CA SER A 570 -28.83 -15.36 -6.63
C SER A 570 -28.59 -13.84 -6.73
N GLN A 571 -28.14 -13.35 -7.89
CA GLN A 571 -27.77 -11.94 -8.18
C GLN A 571 -28.87 -10.90 -7.86
N GLN A 572 -30.06 -11.33 -7.44
CA GLN A 572 -31.30 -10.62 -7.77
C GLN A 572 -32.42 -10.79 -6.75
N THR A 573 -32.13 -10.96 -5.45
CA THR A 573 -33.18 -11.04 -4.43
C THR A 573 -33.73 -9.65 -4.07
N ASN A 574 -34.25 -8.97 -5.09
CA ASN A 574 -35.32 -8.00 -5.03
C ASN A 574 -35.03 -6.74 -4.19
N ALA A 575 -34.12 -5.88 -4.68
CA ALA A 575 -33.81 -4.58 -4.09
C ALA A 575 -35.07 -3.75 -3.77
N GLN A 576 -36.15 -3.91 -4.54
CA GLN A 576 -37.44 -3.26 -4.29
C GLN A 576 -38.18 -3.87 -3.08
N VAL A 577 -38.09 -5.18 -2.85
CA VAL A 577 -38.61 -5.84 -1.62
C VAL A 577 -37.76 -5.46 -0.41
N ARG A 578 -36.44 -5.36 -0.57
CA ARG A 578 -35.58 -4.84 0.49
C ARG A 578 -35.96 -3.40 0.86
N ALA A 579 -36.08 -2.52 -0.13
CA ALA A 579 -36.51 -1.14 0.07
C ALA A 579 -37.92 -1.04 0.68
N PHE A 580 -38.82 -1.97 0.32
CA PHE A 580 -40.13 -2.10 0.96
C PHE A 580 -40.00 -2.43 2.46
N VAL A 581 -39.15 -3.38 2.84
CA VAL A 581 -38.88 -3.73 4.25
C VAL A 581 -38.22 -2.58 5.00
N GLU A 582 -37.24 -1.91 4.41
CA GLU A 582 -36.58 -0.73 4.99
C GLU A 582 -37.57 0.42 5.22
N ARG A 583 -38.48 0.66 4.26
CA ARG A 583 -39.55 1.64 4.40
C ARG A 583 -40.49 1.30 5.56
N MET A 584 -40.77 0.02 5.82
CA MET A 584 -41.58 -0.38 6.97
C MET A 584 -40.92 0.00 8.30
N TYR A 585 -39.61 -0.25 8.46
CA TYR A 585 -38.87 0.19 9.65
C TYR A 585 -38.96 1.70 9.84
N VAL A 586 -38.71 2.47 8.78
CA VAL A 586 -38.67 3.94 8.86
C VAL A 586 -40.05 4.54 9.08
N LYS A 587 -41.06 4.13 8.29
CA LYS A 587 -42.38 4.76 8.26
C LYS A 587 -43.32 4.21 9.32
N ALA A 588 -43.33 2.89 9.57
CA ALA A 588 -44.17 2.32 10.61
C ALA A 588 -43.51 2.46 11.99
N LEU A 589 -42.25 2.06 12.13
CA LEU A 589 -41.60 2.00 13.45
C LEU A 589 -40.91 3.32 13.84
N GLY A 590 -40.42 4.09 12.86
CA GLY A 590 -39.76 5.37 13.13
C GLY A 590 -38.27 5.23 13.43
N ARG A 591 -37.64 4.14 12.99
CA ARG A 591 -36.22 3.87 13.15
C ARG A 591 -35.64 3.18 11.93
N GLN A 592 -34.32 3.12 11.85
CA GLN A 592 -33.65 2.27 10.87
C GLN A 592 -33.73 0.80 11.30
N GLY A 593 -33.89 -0.09 10.32
CA GLY A 593 -33.86 -1.53 10.56
C GLY A 593 -32.43 -2.03 10.72
N GLU A 594 -32.23 -3.05 11.54
CA GLU A 594 -30.97 -3.77 11.62
C GLU A 594 -30.75 -4.59 10.34
N GLU A 595 -29.51 -4.72 9.88
CA GLU A 595 -29.19 -5.41 8.62
C GLU A 595 -29.67 -6.87 8.60
N ASP A 596 -29.45 -7.62 9.69
CA ASP A 596 -29.95 -8.98 9.85
C ASP A 596 -31.49 -9.07 9.82
N GLY A 597 -32.16 -8.08 10.42
CA GLY A 597 -33.63 -8.00 10.43
C GLY A 597 -34.18 -7.75 9.04
N ILE A 598 -33.61 -6.77 8.32
CA ILE A 598 -33.97 -6.45 6.94
C ILE A 598 -33.75 -7.66 6.03
N ASN A 599 -32.60 -8.32 6.16
CA ASN A 599 -32.26 -9.51 5.37
C ASN A 599 -33.24 -10.65 5.64
N SER A 600 -33.55 -10.92 6.90
CA SER A 600 -34.49 -11.98 7.30
C SER A 600 -35.89 -11.75 6.73
N TRP A 601 -36.46 -10.55 6.88
CA TRP A 601 -37.78 -10.23 6.33
C TRP A 601 -37.80 -10.25 4.80
N THR A 602 -36.77 -9.71 4.16
CA THR A 602 -36.65 -9.72 2.69
C THR A 602 -36.64 -11.15 2.16
N GLN A 603 -35.87 -12.05 2.78
CA GLN A 603 -35.80 -13.45 2.35
C GLN A 603 -37.12 -14.19 2.53
N ARG A 604 -37.85 -13.96 3.63
CA ARG A 604 -39.17 -14.57 3.85
C ARG A 604 -40.20 -14.19 2.79
N ILE A 605 -40.13 -12.95 2.30
CA ILE A 605 -41.01 -12.47 1.22
C ILE A 605 -40.58 -13.09 -0.11
N VAL A 606 -39.29 -13.03 -0.43
CA VAL A 606 -38.74 -13.53 -1.71
C VAL A 606 -38.88 -15.05 -1.85
N SER A 607 -38.74 -15.80 -0.75
CA SER A 607 -38.91 -17.26 -0.74
C SER A 607 -40.37 -17.69 -0.85
N GLY A 608 -41.32 -16.76 -0.76
CA GLY A 608 -42.75 -17.05 -0.67
C GLY A 608 -43.17 -17.71 0.64
N GLU A 609 -42.27 -17.82 1.62
CA GLU A 609 -42.58 -18.32 2.97
C GLU A 609 -43.65 -17.44 3.63
N TRP A 610 -43.54 -16.13 3.42
CA TRP A 610 -44.51 -15.15 3.88
C TRP A 610 -44.96 -14.24 2.75
N GLN A 611 -46.25 -13.94 2.72
CA GLN A 611 -46.80 -12.91 1.85
C GLN A 611 -46.36 -11.52 2.35
N ALA A 612 -46.05 -10.58 1.46
CA ALA A 612 -45.62 -9.23 1.83
C ALA A 612 -46.64 -8.49 2.73
N ALA A 613 -47.93 -8.71 2.50
CA ALA A 613 -49.00 -8.19 3.36
C ALA A 613 -48.91 -8.74 4.80
N GLU A 614 -48.60 -10.02 4.95
CA GLU A 614 -48.46 -10.66 6.27
C GLU A 614 -47.19 -10.20 6.99
N VAL A 615 -46.09 -9.97 6.26
CA VAL A 615 -44.90 -9.35 6.85
C VAL A 615 -45.19 -7.94 7.34
N ALA A 616 -45.84 -7.09 6.55
CA ALA A 616 -46.22 -5.74 6.98
C ALA A 616 -47.13 -5.78 8.22
N LYS A 617 -48.14 -6.64 8.21
CA LYS A 617 -49.10 -6.80 9.30
C LYS A 617 -48.44 -7.37 10.56
N ALA A 618 -47.93 -8.59 10.52
CA ALA A 618 -47.44 -9.31 11.68
C ALA A 618 -46.06 -8.82 12.16
N GLY A 619 -45.17 -8.48 11.22
CA GLY A 619 -43.80 -8.05 11.51
C GLY A 619 -43.70 -6.60 11.98
N PHE A 620 -44.58 -5.71 11.50
CA PHE A 620 -44.48 -4.27 11.75
C PHE A 620 -45.70 -3.70 12.46
N PHE A 621 -46.89 -3.70 11.85
CA PHE A 621 -48.05 -2.99 12.40
C PHE A 621 -48.70 -3.65 13.63
N ASN A 622 -48.53 -4.97 13.79
CA ASN A 622 -48.91 -5.71 15.01
C ASN A 622 -47.74 -5.94 15.96
N SER A 623 -46.54 -5.42 15.64
CA SER A 623 -45.39 -5.56 16.53
C SER A 623 -45.62 -4.80 17.84
N GLN A 624 -45.04 -5.30 18.92
CA GLN A 624 -45.05 -4.60 20.21
C GLN A 624 -44.52 -3.16 20.07
N GLU A 625 -43.53 -2.96 19.20
CA GLU A 625 -42.92 -1.66 18.94
C GLU A 625 -43.92 -0.67 18.34
N TYR A 626 -44.70 -1.07 17.34
CA TYR A 626 -45.72 -0.21 16.75
C TYR A 626 -46.87 0.06 17.72
N VAL A 627 -47.31 -0.96 18.46
CA VAL A 627 -48.39 -0.84 19.47
C VAL A 627 -48.02 0.18 20.56
N LEU A 628 -46.76 0.21 20.99
CA LEU A 628 -46.26 1.17 21.98
C LEU A 628 -46.26 2.63 21.51
N LYS A 629 -46.35 2.89 20.19
CA LYS A 629 -46.48 4.25 19.65
C LYS A 629 -47.85 4.88 19.91
N ASN A 630 -48.84 4.09 20.36
CA ASN A 630 -50.17 4.55 20.74
C ASN A 630 -50.82 5.50 19.72
N ARG A 631 -50.68 5.18 18.43
CA ARG A 631 -51.16 6.01 17.31
C ARG A 631 -52.68 6.14 17.36
N THR A 632 -53.21 7.32 17.05
CA THR A 632 -54.64 7.53 16.79
C THR A 632 -55.09 6.83 15.51
N ASN A 633 -56.40 6.72 15.26
CA ASN A 633 -56.91 6.11 14.03
C ASN A 633 -56.52 6.93 12.78
N ASP A 634 -56.48 8.25 12.90
CA ASP A 634 -56.01 9.16 11.83
C ASP A 634 -54.56 8.87 11.44
N GLU A 635 -53.68 8.82 12.44
CA GLU A 635 -52.26 8.56 12.29
C GLU A 635 -51.97 7.14 11.80
N PHE A 636 -52.73 6.15 12.28
CA PHE A 636 -52.60 4.76 11.85
C PHE A 636 -52.88 4.61 10.35
N VAL A 637 -53.94 5.23 9.84
CA VAL A 637 -54.26 5.21 8.41
C VAL A 637 -53.17 5.91 7.59
N GLU A 638 -52.64 7.03 8.10
CA GLU A 638 -51.53 7.74 7.46
C GLU A 638 -50.25 6.89 7.40
N ASP A 639 -49.88 6.24 8.50
CA ASP A 639 -48.71 5.36 8.56
C ASP A 639 -48.83 4.19 7.56
N LEU A 640 -50.04 3.64 7.36
CA LEU A 640 -50.28 2.59 6.36
C LEU A 640 -50.03 3.07 4.93
N TYR A 641 -50.51 4.26 4.56
CA TYR A 641 -50.24 4.83 3.22
C TYR A 641 -48.75 5.06 2.99
N GLN A 642 -48.06 5.65 3.98
CA GLN A 642 -46.63 5.93 3.86
C GLN A 642 -45.77 4.67 3.86
N ALA A 643 -46.08 3.68 4.70
CA ALA A 643 -45.28 2.48 4.80
C ALA A 643 -45.54 1.52 3.63
N LEU A 644 -46.80 1.31 3.24
CA LEU A 644 -47.13 0.36 2.17
C LEU A 644 -46.84 0.95 0.79
N PHE A 645 -47.21 2.20 0.52
CA PHE A 645 -47.22 2.77 -0.83
C PHE A 645 -46.23 3.91 -1.06
N ASP A 646 -45.46 4.31 -0.03
CA ASP A 646 -44.51 5.42 -0.08
C ASP A 646 -45.12 6.76 -0.54
N ARG A 647 -46.38 7.00 -0.16
CA ARG A 647 -47.09 8.24 -0.49
C ARG A 647 -47.99 8.69 0.67
N PRO A 648 -48.30 10.00 0.77
CA PRO A 648 -49.33 10.46 1.69
C PRO A 648 -50.70 9.94 1.27
N SER A 649 -51.60 9.88 2.25
CA SER A 649 -53.01 9.59 2.00
C SER A 649 -53.67 10.71 1.19
N ASP A 650 -54.65 10.35 0.35
CA ASP A 650 -55.55 11.34 -0.24
C ASP A 650 -56.75 11.59 0.70
N GLU A 651 -57.33 12.78 0.61
CA GLU A 651 -58.35 13.25 1.56
C GLU A 651 -59.61 12.37 1.54
N ALA A 652 -60.03 11.90 0.37
CA ALA A 652 -61.22 11.06 0.22
C ALA A 652 -60.98 9.63 0.72
N GLY A 653 -59.85 9.02 0.35
CA GLY A 653 -59.45 7.68 0.77
C GLY A 653 -59.26 7.59 2.28
N LYS A 654 -58.58 8.57 2.89
CA LYS A 654 -58.43 8.63 4.34
C LYS A 654 -59.76 8.80 5.06
N ALA A 655 -60.65 9.69 4.57
CA ALA A 655 -61.98 9.88 5.15
C ALA A 655 -62.83 8.60 5.11
N ASP A 656 -62.75 7.81 4.03
CA ASP A 656 -63.44 6.53 3.92
C ASP A 656 -62.96 5.51 4.96
N TRP A 657 -61.64 5.34 5.12
CA TRP A 657 -61.08 4.45 6.14
C TRP A 657 -61.43 4.87 7.57
N LEU A 658 -61.41 6.17 7.86
CA LEU A 658 -61.79 6.70 9.17
C LEU A 658 -63.28 6.50 9.45
N SER A 659 -64.13 6.64 8.45
CA SER A 659 -65.57 6.34 8.57
C SER A 659 -65.81 4.86 8.86
N LYS A 660 -65.07 3.94 8.21
CA LYS A 660 -65.15 2.50 8.51
C LYS A 660 -64.76 2.19 9.96
N LEU A 661 -63.67 2.79 10.44
CA LEU A 661 -63.22 2.64 11.84
C LEU A 661 -64.24 3.22 12.83
N ALA A 662 -64.86 4.37 12.52
CA ALA A 662 -65.91 4.97 13.34
C ALA A 662 -67.18 4.10 13.40
N ASN A 663 -67.46 3.34 12.34
CA ASN A 663 -68.59 2.41 12.24
C ASN A 663 -68.28 0.99 12.75
N GLY A 664 -67.16 0.81 13.48
CA GLY A 664 -66.85 -0.43 14.19
C GLY A 664 -65.95 -1.42 13.46
N ALA A 665 -65.38 -1.06 12.29
CA ALA A 665 -64.30 -1.83 11.71
C ALA A 665 -63.07 -1.82 12.62
N SER A 666 -62.35 -2.93 12.69
CA SER A 666 -61.09 -3.01 13.42
C SER A 666 -59.93 -2.46 12.58
N ARG A 667 -58.81 -2.14 13.24
CA ARG A 667 -57.55 -1.83 12.54
C ARG A 667 -57.07 -2.99 11.68
N GLU A 668 -57.38 -4.21 12.10
CA GLU A 668 -57.09 -5.41 11.33
C GLU A 668 -57.90 -5.46 10.02
N ASP A 669 -59.19 -5.10 10.06
CA ASP A 669 -60.02 -5.00 8.85
C ASP A 669 -59.45 -3.97 7.86
N VAL A 670 -58.93 -2.84 8.38
CA VAL A 670 -58.26 -1.82 7.56
C VAL A 670 -56.97 -2.35 6.95
N MET A 671 -56.09 -3.01 7.72
CA MET A 671 -54.85 -3.62 7.17
C MET A 671 -55.15 -4.66 6.10
N ASN A 672 -56.15 -5.51 6.33
CA ASN A 672 -56.58 -6.49 5.34
C ASN A 672 -57.10 -5.80 4.06
N GLY A 673 -57.79 -4.67 4.21
CA GLY A 673 -58.23 -3.84 3.09
C GLY A 673 -57.09 -3.25 2.26
N PHE A 674 -56.03 -2.78 2.91
CA PHE A 674 -54.82 -2.29 2.22
C PHE A 674 -54.06 -3.43 1.54
N GLY A 675 -53.77 -4.51 2.28
CA GLY A 675 -53.01 -5.66 1.78
C GLY A 675 -53.74 -6.46 0.68
N GLY A 676 -55.07 -6.38 0.64
CA GLY A 676 -55.91 -6.97 -0.42
C GLY A 676 -56.25 -6.02 -1.57
N SER A 677 -55.73 -4.79 -1.59
CA SER A 677 -56.06 -3.80 -2.61
C SER A 677 -55.37 -4.09 -3.95
N GLN A 678 -56.00 -3.67 -5.05
CA GLN A 678 -55.39 -3.74 -6.39
C GLN A 678 -54.11 -2.88 -6.48
N GLU A 679 -54.04 -1.78 -5.73
CA GLU A 679 -52.85 -0.92 -5.66
C GLU A 679 -51.67 -1.69 -5.05
N PHE A 680 -51.90 -2.43 -3.97
CA PHE A 680 -50.88 -3.28 -3.35
C PHE A 680 -50.45 -4.42 -4.26
N ALA A 681 -51.41 -5.08 -4.93
CA ALA A 681 -51.10 -6.11 -5.92
C ALA A 681 -50.25 -5.58 -7.09
N ASN A 682 -50.56 -4.39 -7.62
CA ASN A 682 -49.77 -3.76 -8.69
C ASN A 682 -48.35 -3.40 -8.23
N MET A 683 -48.21 -2.94 -6.98
CA MET A 683 -46.90 -2.66 -6.40
C MET A 683 -46.07 -3.95 -6.27
N LEU A 684 -46.65 -5.03 -5.75
CA LEU A 684 -45.96 -6.32 -5.62
C LEU A 684 -45.57 -6.91 -6.98
N ALA A 685 -46.43 -6.79 -7.99
CA ALA A 685 -46.09 -7.16 -9.36
C ALA A 685 -44.90 -6.36 -9.90
N GLY A 686 -44.77 -5.09 -9.51
CA GLY A 686 -43.61 -4.24 -9.81
C GLY A 686 -42.33 -4.67 -9.10
N PHE A 687 -42.43 -5.48 -8.04
CA PHE A 687 -41.31 -6.16 -7.39
C PHE A 687 -41.05 -7.54 -8.02
N GLY A 688 -41.88 -8.02 -8.94
CA GLY A 688 -41.77 -9.39 -9.46
C GLY A 688 -42.22 -10.47 -8.47
N LEU A 689 -43.15 -10.14 -7.57
CA LEU A 689 -43.82 -11.05 -6.62
C LEU A 689 -45.24 -11.40 -7.07
#